data_AF-A0A8T4IZW2-F1
#
_entry.id   AF-A0A8T4IZW2-F1
#
_cell.length_a   1.000
_cell.length_b   1.000
_cell.length_c   1.000
_cell.angle_alpha   90.00
_cell.angle_beta   90.00
_cell.angle_gamma   90.00
#
_symmetry.space_group_name_H-M   'P 1'
#
loop_
_entity.id
_entity.type
_entity.pdbx_description
1 polymer ?
#
loop_
_entity_poly.entity_id
_entity_poly.type
_entity_poly.pdbx_seq_one_letter_code
_entity_poly.pdbx_strand_id
1 'polypeptide(L)'
;MRRGPRRRFRYRYTVRYPRRPPAPLVKFEKYVSTVAQTVAPPPSLISELADCAAVLLPADPPRSSQIAFWRPDGTPPLRTDDADDTDGSGAHGDATAPLTVALPDEEGHARPCSVPALRLPVREALPVLTRARAGAGEDGSGPGNGSGNGSAAAFWGSAAVLALHLAARGRLLPGLSREDHDAWRMGPLEAADIERLRDLAASMPPYAHAVPLPGEGPLRLPRPEALVHAFLDAVADGLPRTPAAALAAGGPAFAADPPQRLPEQRAWAADVAAGHDAGVRLSLRVEVTGLEADGEDETREADAGAADTSAAAPARSGGPRFRGVLQLHSLTDPTLVADAAEVWAGNTGGTRGAGGAAEEFGPRARTDTLLTLRRAAGAWEPLAPLLSAAVPDAVELADEEIAELLGAPVSRALAAAGLQVHWPRHLAQRLTSRALVSPDGDQEAPSQDAPHGTRGPDGSALPSLLGAEALLSFSWRFAVGDQELTRDELDRLAETGRPLVRLRGEWVLVDPEAVRKARRRQDRRLTSLDALGSVLTGSVEEDGERIEVRATGRLETLRERLADPESVDRTPLAQPPKLDATLRDYQLRGLDWLHRMTSLGLGGCLADDMGLGKTITLIALHLHRQQSPASAGPTLVVCPTSLMGNWQREIERFAPGTPVRRYHGTGRSLEGLAEDEFVLTTYGTMRLDAARLARLPGTGPETGTGAGTSTGASTGTGSEAPAWGMVVADEAQHVKNPFSQTARQLRTVPARARVALTGTPVENNLSELWAILDWTTPGLLGRLGTFRRRYADAVEGGDPAAGERLARLVRPFLLRRRKTDPGIAP
;
A
#
# COMPACT_ATOMS: atom_id res chain seq x y z
N MET A 1 52.47 -24.74 -38.10
CA MET A 1 51.03 -25.06 -37.93
C MET A 1 50.56 -24.58 -36.56
N ARG A 2 49.74 -23.52 -36.60
CA ARG A 2 48.59 -23.12 -35.74
C ARG A 2 48.54 -23.56 -34.27
N ARG A 3 48.80 -22.59 -33.37
CA ARG A 3 48.21 -22.48 -32.03
C ARG A 3 46.71 -22.20 -32.14
N GLY A 4 45.87 -22.96 -31.43
CA GLY A 4 44.44 -22.69 -31.22
C GLY A 4 44.13 -22.60 -29.72
N PRO A 5 43.47 -21.54 -29.22
CA PRO A 5 43.28 -21.34 -27.77
C PRO A 5 42.01 -22.03 -27.26
N ARG A 6 42.13 -22.63 -26.06
CA ARG A 6 41.00 -23.12 -25.24
C ARG A 6 40.07 -21.95 -24.89
N ARG A 7 38.83 -21.95 -25.38
CA ARG A 7 37.79 -21.00 -24.95
C ARG A 7 36.98 -21.59 -23.79
N ARG A 8 37.03 -20.91 -22.64
CA ARG A 8 36.07 -21.03 -21.53
C ARG A 8 34.70 -20.53 -22.00
N PHE A 9 33.66 -21.35 -21.90
CA PHE A 9 32.28 -20.90 -22.04
C PHE A 9 31.83 -20.23 -20.74
N ARG A 10 31.70 -18.90 -20.75
CA ARG A 10 30.93 -18.13 -19.77
C ARG A 10 29.53 -17.95 -20.35
N TYR A 11 28.49 -18.48 -19.69
CA TYR A 11 27.11 -18.06 -19.97
C TYR A 11 26.96 -16.63 -19.44
N ARG A 12 26.87 -15.66 -20.36
CA ARG A 12 26.50 -14.27 -20.09
C ARG A 12 25.02 -14.13 -20.45
N TYR A 13 24.13 -14.11 -19.46
CA TYR A 13 22.77 -13.62 -19.68
C TYR A 13 22.89 -12.13 -20.04
N THR A 14 22.66 -11.83 -21.32
CA THR A 14 22.61 -10.45 -21.82
C THR A 14 21.14 -10.14 -22.05
N VAL A 15 20.49 -9.52 -21.06
CA VAL A 15 19.13 -9.00 -21.24
C VAL A 15 19.22 -7.83 -22.22
N ARG A 16 18.87 -8.08 -23.49
CA ARG A 16 18.68 -7.03 -24.49
C ARG A 16 17.31 -6.40 -24.24
N TYR A 17 17.29 -5.22 -23.64
CA TYR A 17 16.11 -4.35 -23.69
C TYR A 17 15.85 -3.95 -25.15
N PRO A 18 14.64 -4.14 -25.70
CA PRO A 18 14.29 -3.55 -26.99
C PRO A 18 14.26 -2.02 -26.83
N ARG A 19 15.21 -1.35 -27.48
CA ARG A 19 15.21 0.11 -27.64
C ARG A 19 14.20 0.48 -28.72
N ARG A 20 13.28 1.37 -28.34
CA ARG A 20 12.18 2.01 -29.10
C ARG A 20 10.86 1.23 -29.17
N PRO A 21 9.73 1.87 -28.84
CA PRO A 21 8.40 1.33 -29.11
C PRO A 21 8.12 1.46 -30.62
N PRO A 22 7.39 0.51 -31.24
CA PRO A 22 6.68 0.85 -32.46
C PRO A 22 5.56 1.84 -32.11
N ALA A 23 5.50 2.95 -32.84
CA ALA A 23 4.53 4.03 -32.70
C ALA A 23 3.09 3.60 -33.06
N PRO A 24 2.11 4.52 -32.97
CA PRO A 24 1.55 5.14 -31.78
C PRO A 24 0.20 4.50 -31.41
N LEU A 25 -0.26 4.81 -30.18
CA LEU A 25 -1.63 4.68 -29.66
C LEU A 25 -2.69 4.27 -30.71
N VAL A 26 -3.10 3.00 -30.65
CA VAL A 26 -4.37 2.57 -31.24
C VAL A 26 -5.46 3.41 -30.58
N LYS A 27 -6.16 4.22 -31.37
CA LYS A 27 -7.37 4.91 -30.93
C LYS A 27 -8.32 3.87 -30.33
N PHE A 28 -8.77 4.12 -29.10
CA PHE A 28 -9.73 3.30 -28.34
C PHE A 28 -11.10 3.13 -29.03
N GLU A 29 -11.32 3.69 -30.21
CA GLU A 29 -12.59 3.65 -30.94
C GLU A 29 -12.72 2.50 -31.96
N LYS A 30 -11.65 1.71 -32.22
CA LYS A 30 -11.70 0.66 -33.27
C LYS A 30 -11.56 -0.80 -32.80
N TYR A 31 -11.66 -1.05 -31.50
CA TYR A 31 -11.84 -2.40 -30.94
C TYR A 31 -13.11 -2.44 -30.06
N VAL A 32 -14.26 -2.12 -30.66
CA VAL A 32 -15.58 -2.42 -30.05
C VAL A 32 -16.16 -3.73 -30.59
N SER A 33 -15.56 -4.35 -31.60
CA SER A 33 -15.90 -5.71 -32.01
C SER A 33 -14.88 -6.70 -31.45
N THR A 34 -15.32 -7.54 -30.51
CA THR A 34 -14.59 -8.65 -29.85
C THR A 34 -13.89 -8.36 -28.52
N VAL A 35 -14.40 -7.43 -27.72
CA VAL A 35 -14.41 -7.63 -26.26
C VAL A 35 -15.68 -8.42 -26.00
N ALA A 36 -15.57 -9.65 -25.50
CA ALA A 36 -16.73 -10.38 -25.01
C ALA A 36 -17.39 -9.50 -23.94
N GLN A 37 -18.44 -8.79 -24.31
CA GLN A 37 -19.31 -8.11 -23.37
C GLN A 37 -19.86 -9.21 -22.48
N THR A 38 -19.32 -9.36 -21.28
CA THR A 38 -20.03 -10.09 -20.22
C THR A 38 -21.21 -9.19 -19.85
N VAL A 39 -22.26 -9.26 -20.65
CA VAL A 39 -23.52 -8.56 -20.37
C VAL A 39 -24.04 -9.22 -19.10
N ALA A 40 -24.05 -8.49 -17.99
CA ALA A 40 -24.73 -8.95 -16.79
C ALA A 40 -26.18 -9.27 -17.20
N PRO A 41 -26.72 -10.45 -16.82
CA PRO A 41 -28.07 -10.83 -17.23
C PRO A 41 -29.07 -9.74 -16.83
N PRO A 42 -29.99 -9.33 -17.71
CA PRO A 42 -30.95 -8.26 -17.39
C PRO A 42 -31.78 -8.66 -16.16
N PRO A 43 -32.25 -7.70 -15.34
CA PRO A 43 -32.97 -8.00 -14.10
C PRO A 43 -34.17 -8.94 -14.27
N SER A 44 -34.88 -8.86 -15.41
CA SER A 44 -35.98 -9.76 -15.78
C SER A 44 -35.53 -11.21 -15.94
N LEU A 45 -34.42 -11.44 -16.66
CA LEU A 45 -33.80 -12.76 -16.83
C LEU A 45 -33.36 -13.35 -15.49
N ILE A 46 -32.83 -12.52 -14.59
CA ILE A 46 -32.40 -12.97 -13.25
C ILE A 46 -33.62 -13.44 -12.43
N SER A 47 -34.74 -12.70 -12.46
CA SER A 47 -35.95 -13.08 -11.72
C SER A 47 -36.59 -14.37 -12.26
N GLU A 48 -36.71 -14.53 -13.58
CA GLU A 48 -37.30 -15.74 -14.17
C GLU A 48 -36.49 -17.02 -13.90
N LEU A 49 -35.16 -16.90 -13.90
CA LEU A 49 -34.27 -18.03 -13.66
C LEU A 49 -34.09 -18.36 -12.17
N ALA A 50 -34.34 -17.40 -11.27
CA ALA A 50 -34.26 -17.63 -9.82
C ALA A 50 -35.30 -18.66 -9.33
N ASP A 51 -36.44 -18.76 -10.01
CA ASP A 51 -37.53 -19.69 -9.69
C ASP A 51 -37.37 -21.08 -10.34
N CYS A 52 -36.35 -21.26 -11.18
CA CYS A 52 -36.06 -22.53 -11.85
C CYS A 52 -35.25 -23.47 -10.95
N ALA A 53 -35.33 -24.77 -11.21
CA ALA A 53 -34.36 -25.71 -10.68
C ALA A 53 -33.01 -25.47 -11.35
N ALA A 54 -31.91 -25.67 -10.62
CA ALA A 54 -30.56 -25.46 -11.11
C ALA A 54 -29.65 -26.65 -10.79
N VAL A 55 -28.82 -27.06 -11.74
CA VAL A 55 -27.85 -28.15 -11.57
C VAL A 55 -26.50 -27.79 -12.18
N LEU A 56 -25.42 -28.14 -11.50
CA LEU A 56 -24.06 -28.00 -12.03
C LEU A 56 -23.76 -29.08 -13.08
N LEU A 57 -23.18 -28.64 -14.20
CA LEU A 57 -22.53 -29.47 -15.20
C LEU A 57 -21.01 -29.24 -15.10
N PRO A 58 -20.27 -30.09 -14.36
CA PRO A 58 -18.83 -29.94 -14.21
C PRO A 58 -18.08 -30.13 -15.53
N ALA A 59 -17.03 -29.35 -15.75
CA ALA A 59 -16.13 -29.49 -16.89
C ALA A 59 -14.66 -29.44 -16.45
N ASP A 60 -13.75 -29.78 -17.36
CA ASP A 60 -12.30 -29.61 -17.19
C ASP A 60 -11.79 -28.64 -18.28
N PRO A 61 -11.13 -27.53 -17.92
CA PRO A 61 -10.86 -27.04 -16.56
C PRO A 61 -12.13 -26.55 -15.82
N PRO A 62 -12.09 -26.41 -14.48
CA PRO A 62 -13.26 -26.06 -13.66
C PRO A 62 -14.03 -24.82 -14.15
N ARG A 63 -13.35 -23.77 -14.64
CA ARG A 63 -14.01 -22.56 -15.17
C ARG A 63 -14.92 -22.78 -16.37
N SER A 64 -14.76 -23.90 -17.08
CA SER A 64 -15.64 -24.26 -18.21
C SER A 64 -16.95 -24.91 -17.76
N SER A 65 -17.15 -25.09 -16.45
CA SER A 65 -18.38 -25.64 -15.88
C SER A 65 -19.56 -24.69 -16.11
N GLN A 66 -20.75 -25.27 -16.23
CA GLN A 66 -21.99 -24.54 -16.51
C GLN A 66 -23.06 -24.86 -15.46
N ILE A 67 -23.97 -23.92 -15.24
CA ILE A 67 -25.21 -24.14 -14.50
C ILE A 67 -26.35 -24.26 -15.50
N ALA A 68 -27.08 -25.37 -15.43
CA ALA A 68 -28.27 -25.57 -16.22
C ALA A 68 -29.52 -25.24 -15.39
N PHE A 69 -30.30 -24.26 -15.85
CA PHE A 69 -31.60 -23.89 -15.29
C PHE A 69 -32.71 -24.61 -16.06
N TRP A 70 -33.61 -25.27 -15.34
CA TRP A 70 -34.67 -26.11 -15.90
C TRP A 70 -35.91 -26.13 -14.99
N ARG A 71 -37.03 -26.64 -15.49
CA ARG A 71 -38.26 -26.79 -14.70
C ARG A 71 -38.71 -28.25 -14.66
N PRO A 72 -39.05 -28.79 -13.47
CA PRO A 72 -39.52 -30.17 -13.33
C PRO A 72 -40.81 -30.52 -14.08
N ASP A 73 -41.63 -29.51 -14.41
CA ASP A 73 -42.85 -29.68 -15.22
C ASP A 73 -42.57 -29.81 -16.73
N GLY A 74 -41.31 -29.70 -17.15
CA GLY A 74 -40.90 -29.78 -18.55
C GLY A 74 -41.14 -28.50 -19.35
N THR A 75 -41.63 -27.42 -18.72
CA THR A 75 -41.76 -26.12 -19.39
C THR A 75 -40.39 -25.47 -19.62
N PRO A 76 -40.21 -24.68 -20.69
CA PRO A 76 -38.97 -23.98 -20.92
C PRO A 76 -38.68 -22.98 -19.78
N PRO A 77 -37.41 -22.80 -19.38
CA PRO A 77 -37.04 -21.91 -18.28
C PRO A 77 -37.31 -20.42 -18.56
N LEU A 78 -37.39 -20.02 -19.84
CA LEU A 78 -37.77 -18.68 -20.28
C LEU A 78 -39.10 -18.72 -21.01
N ARG A 79 -39.97 -17.74 -20.75
CA ARG A 79 -41.25 -17.58 -21.46
C ARG A 79 -41.00 -16.85 -22.78
N THR A 80 -41.35 -17.47 -23.90
CA THR A 80 -41.30 -16.85 -25.23
C THR A 80 -42.59 -16.05 -25.49
N ASP A 81 -42.87 -15.03 -24.68
CA ASP A 81 -43.97 -14.10 -24.93
C ASP A 81 -43.41 -12.67 -24.83
N ASP A 82 -42.89 -12.18 -25.95
CA ASP A 82 -42.81 -10.76 -26.37
C ASP A 82 -41.89 -10.67 -27.60
N ALA A 83 -42.38 -11.20 -28.72
CA ALA A 83 -41.90 -10.82 -30.04
C ALA A 83 -42.70 -9.58 -30.48
N ASP A 84 -42.30 -8.41 -30.01
CA ASP A 84 -42.63 -7.16 -30.68
C ASP A 84 -41.37 -6.28 -30.77
N ASP A 85 -41.18 -5.72 -31.96
CA ASP A 85 -39.98 -5.07 -32.49
C ASP A 85 -39.23 -4.16 -31.51
N THR A 86 -37.91 -4.38 -31.35
CA THR A 86 -36.87 -3.34 -31.58
C THR A 86 -35.45 -3.90 -31.44
N ASP A 87 -34.64 -3.62 -32.47
CA ASP A 87 -33.19 -3.77 -32.59
C ASP A 87 -32.56 -5.17 -32.41
N GLY A 88 -32.11 -5.70 -33.56
CA GLY A 88 -31.33 -6.92 -33.68
C GLY A 88 -30.04 -6.90 -32.86
N SER A 89 -30.10 -7.50 -31.68
CA SER A 89 -28.98 -8.17 -31.01
C SER A 89 -29.41 -9.60 -30.68
N GLY A 90 -29.50 -10.43 -31.72
CA GLY A 90 -29.77 -11.86 -31.58
C GLY A 90 -28.63 -12.55 -30.84
N ALA A 91 -28.83 -12.86 -29.56
CA ALA A 91 -27.94 -13.76 -28.82
C ALA A 91 -28.67 -14.77 -27.90
N HIS A 92 -29.96 -14.61 -27.63
CA HIS A 92 -30.66 -15.44 -26.62
C HIS A 92 -31.91 -16.18 -27.15
N GLY A 93 -32.26 -16.03 -28.43
CA GLY A 93 -33.44 -16.65 -29.04
C GLY A 93 -33.34 -18.15 -29.36
N ASP A 94 -32.15 -18.75 -29.19
CA ASP A 94 -31.88 -20.17 -29.53
C ASP A 94 -31.21 -20.94 -28.36
N ALA A 95 -31.36 -20.45 -27.13
CA ALA A 95 -30.48 -20.80 -26.00
C ALA A 95 -30.91 -22.02 -25.16
N THR A 96 -32.02 -22.69 -25.48
CA THR A 96 -32.49 -23.86 -24.73
C THR A 96 -32.00 -25.17 -25.36
N ALA A 97 -31.23 -25.94 -24.60
CA ALA A 97 -30.73 -27.25 -25.02
C ALA A 97 -31.41 -28.36 -24.20
N PRO A 98 -31.61 -29.57 -24.77
CA PRO A 98 -32.10 -30.69 -24.00
C PRO A 98 -31.12 -31.04 -22.87
N LEU A 99 -31.66 -31.29 -21.69
CA LEU A 99 -30.95 -31.78 -20.51
C LEU A 99 -31.61 -33.08 -20.05
N THR A 100 -30.82 -34.13 -19.90
CA THR A 100 -31.31 -35.39 -19.31
C THR A 100 -31.24 -35.30 -17.79
N VAL A 101 -32.38 -35.47 -17.14
CA VAL A 101 -32.53 -35.48 -15.67
C VAL A 101 -33.22 -36.76 -15.22
N ALA A 102 -32.89 -37.25 -14.04
CA ALA A 102 -33.59 -38.37 -13.41
C ALA A 102 -34.78 -37.82 -12.61
N LEU A 103 -35.99 -38.19 -13.03
CA LEU A 103 -37.23 -37.83 -12.37
C LEU A 103 -37.98 -39.10 -11.92
N PRO A 104 -38.69 -39.07 -10.79
CA PRO A 104 -39.53 -40.20 -10.37
C PRO A 104 -40.68 -40.41 -11.36
N ASP A 105 -41.02 -41.66 -11.66
CA ASP A 105 -42.26 -42.04 -12.33
C ASP A 105 -43.44 -42.17 -11.35
N GLU A 106 -44.61 -42.57 -11.85
CA GLU A 106 -45.83 -42.73 -11.03
C GLU A 106 -45.69 -43.81 -9.95
N GLU A 107 -44.71 -44.70 -10.08
CA GLU A 107 -44.39 -45.79 -9.15
C GLU A 107 -43.23 -45.43 -8.20
N GLY A 108 -42.64 -44.23 -8.35
CA GLY A 108 -41.53 -43.73 -7.54
C GLY A 108 -40.13 -44.18 -8.00
N HIS A 109 -40.02 -44.85 -9.15
CA HIS A 109 -38.73 -45.23 -9.72
C HIS A 109 -38.13 -44.07 -10.53
N ALA A 110 -36.83 -43.84 -10.38
CA ALA A 110 -36.14 -42.81 -11.15
C ALA A 110 -35.99 -43.25 -12.63
N ARG A 111 -36.46 -42.43 -13.57
CA ARG A 111 -36.29 -42.63 -15.02
C ARG A 111 -35.61 -41.41 -15.66
N PRO A 112 -34.83 -41.60 -16.74
CA PRO A 112 -34.22 -40.48 -17.45
C PRO A 112 -35.29 -39.76 -18.28
N CYS A 113 -35.40 -38.45 -18.10
CA CYS A 113 -36.32 -37.55 -18.80
C CYS A 113 -35.52 -36.45 -19.48
N SER A 114 -35.87 -36.12 -20.73
CA SER A 114 -35.30 -34.98 -21.43
C SER A 114 -36.15 -33.75 -21.18
N VAL A 115 -35.57 -32.71 -20.57
CA VAL A 115 -36.22 -31.42 -20.30
C VAL A 115 -35.49 -30.28 -21.03
N PRO A 116 -36.18 -29.22 -21.44
CA PRO A 116 -35.51 -28.02 -21.95
C PRO A 116 -34.77 -27.30 -20.81
N ALA A 117 -33.51 -26.91 -21.06
CA ALA A 117 -32.69 -26.20 -20.08
C ALA A 117 -31.87 -25.07 -20.70
N LEU A 118 -31.72 -23.98 -19.96
CA LEU A 118 -30.81 -22.87 -20.28
C LEU A 118 -29.48 -23.10 -19.57
N ARG A 119 -28.37 -23.13 -20.31
CA ARG A 119 -27.02 -23.37 -19.76
C ARG A 119 -26.24 -22.06 -19.73
N LEU A 120 -25.77 -21.67 -18.55
CA LEU A 120 -24.93 -20.48 -18.35
C LEU A 120 -23.56 -20.88 -17.79
N PRO A 121 -22.45 -20.25 -18.20
CA PRO A 121 -21.18 -20.36 -17.49
C PRO A 121 -21.36 -20.02 -16.02
N VAL A 122 -20.64 -20.72 -15.12
CA VAL A 122 -20.76 -20.48 -13.66
C VAL A 122 -20.63 -18.99 -13.30
N ARG A 123 -19.69 -18.27 -13.94
CA ARG A 123 -19.48 -16.83 -13.75
C ARG A 123 -20.74 -15.98 -14.04
N GLU A 124 -21.48 -16.31 -15.08
CA GLU A 124 -22.70 -15.60 -15.48
C GLU A 124 -23.92 -16.03 -14.67
N ALA A 125 -23.90 -17.25 -14.12
CA ALA A 125 -24.95 -17.77 -13.25
C ALA A 125 -24.87 -17.20 -11.81
N LEU A 126 -23.71 -16.71 -11.35
CA LEU A 126 -23.51 -16.21 -9.98
C LEU A 126 -24.53 -15.13 -9.53
N PRO A 127 -24.84 -14.09 -10.34
CA PRO A 127 -25.87 -13.10 -9.97
C PRO A 127 -27.27 -13.71 -9.83
N VAL A 128 -27.60 -14.71 -10.64
CA VAL A 128 -28.89 -15.43 -10.58
C VAL A 128 -28.98 -16.28 -9.32
N LEU A 129 -27.96 -17.08 -9.05
CA LEU A 129 -27.91 -17.97 -7.89
C LEU A 129 -27.94 -17.19 -6.57
N THR A 130 -27.17 -16.10 -6.46
CA THR A 130 -27.15 -15.27 -5.26
C THR A 130 -28.49 -14.57 -5.00
N ARG A 131 -29.23 -14.19 -6.05
CA ARG A 131 -30.60 -13.65 -5.94
C ARG A 131 -31.62 -14.72 -5.53
N ALA A 132 -31.56 -15.92 -6.13
CA ALA A 132 -32.41 -17.05 -5.76
C ALA A 132 -32.30 -17.40 -4.27
N ARG A 133 -31.07 -17.36 -3.71
CA ARG A 133 -30.86 -17.52 -2.26
C ARG A 133 -31.52 -16.42 -1.44
N ALA A 134 -31.46 -15.17 -1.87
CA ALA A 134 -32.01 -14.04 -1.12
C ALA A 134 -33.54 -14.10 -1.05
N GLY A 135 -34.21 -14.44 -2.16
CA GLY A 135 -35.67 -14.59 -2.21
C GLY A 135 -36.20 -15.74 -1.37
N ALA A 136 -35.45 -16.84 -1.23
CA ALA A 136 -35.83 -17.99 -0.40
C ALA A 136 -35.94 -17.69 1.12
N GLY A 137 -35.45 -16.53 1.58
CA GLY A 137 -35.54 -16.11 2.99
C GLY A 137 -36.72 -15.18 3.33
N GLU A 138 -37.40 -14.61 2.34
CA GLU A 138 -38.50 -13.64 2.54
C GLU A 138 -39.88 -14.31 2.60
N ASP A 139 -40.04 -15.48 1.98
CA ASP A 139 -41.29 -16.26 2.05
C ASP A 139 -41.33 -17.14 3.31
N GLY A 140 -41.71 -16.53 4.44
CA GLY A 140 -41.94 -17.17 5.75
C GLY A 140 -43.11 -18.15 5.81
N SER A 141 -43.35 -18.95 4.78
CA SER A 141 -44.33 -20.05 4.79
C SER A 141 -43.65 -21.34 5.24
N GLY A 142 -44.15 -21.97 6.29
CA GLY A 142 -43.63 -23.24 6.83
C GLY A 142 -43.55 -24.38 5.82
N PRO A 143 -43.08 -25.58 6.23
CA PRO A 143 -42.89 -26.73 5.34
C PRO A 143 -44.26 -27.26 4.88
N GLY A 144 -44.80 -26.69 3.81
CA GLY A 144 -46.08 -27.08 3.24
C GLY A 144 -46.52 -26.10 2.17
N ASN A 145 -46.48 -26.56 0.91
CA ASN A 145 -47.12 -25.99 -0.29
C ASN A 145 -46.33 -25.03 -1.20
N GLY A 146 -44.99 -25.00 -1.14
CA GLY A 146 -44.16 -24.41 -2.19
C GLY A 146 -43.64 -25.48 -3.16
N SER A 147 -43.91 -25.36 -4.46
CA SER A 147 -43.31 -26.21 -5.50
C SER A 147 -41.79 -26.27 -5.31
N GLY A 148 -41.21 -27.46 -5.16
CA GLY A 148 -39.78 -27.68 -4.84
C GLY A 148 -38.76 -27.15 -5.86
N ASN A 149 -39.21 -26.39 -6.86
CA ASN A 149 -38.45 -25.88 -8.00
C ASN A 149 -37.39 -24.84 -7.61
N GLY A 150 -37.71 -23.86 -6.74
CA GLY A 150 -36.76 -22.81 -6.32
C GLY A 150 -35.69 -23.26 -5.30
N SER A 151 -35.86 -24.44 -4.70
CA SER A 151 -34.94 -24.95 -3.66
C SER A 151 -33.53 -25.25 -4.18
N ALA A 152 -33.43 -25.73 -5.43
CA ALA A 152 -32.15 -26.10 -6.04
C ALA A 152 -31.32 -24.87 -6.45
N ALA A 153 -31.95 -23.82 -6.99
CA ALA A 153 -31.26 -22.57 -7.27
C ALA A 153 -30.82 -21.84 -5.99
N ALA A 154 -31.66 -21.82 -4.95
CA ALA A 154 -31.30 -21.27 -3.65
C ALA A 154 -30.15 -22.04 -2.97
N PHE A 155 -30.11 -23.37 -3.12
CA PHE A 155 -29.00 -24.21 -2.69
C PHE A 155 -27.68 -23.79 -3.35
N TRP A 156 -27.65 -23.73 -4.69
CA TRP A 156 -26.47 -23.29 -5.43
C TRP A 156 -26.12 -21.82 -5.15
N GLY A 157 -27.09 -20.99 -4.80
CA GLY A 157 -26.87 -19.65 -4.27
C GLY A 157 -26.17 -19.63 -2.91
N SER A 158 -26.50 -20.57 -2.03
CA SER A 158 -25.78 -20.75 -0.74
C SER A 158 -24.35 -21.22 -0.96
N ALA A 159 -24.13 -22.14 -1.91
CA ALA A 159 -22.80 -22.54 -2.35
C ALA A 159 -22.02 -21.35 -2.96
N ALA A 160 -22.68 -20.50 -3.75
CA ALA A 160 -22.08 -19.31 -4.37
C ALA A 160 -21.61 -18.30 -3.34
N VAL A 161 -22.43 -17.97 -2.34
CA VAL A 161 -22.06 -17.07 -1.26
C VAL A 161 -20.90 -17.65 -0.44
N LEU A 162 -20.91 -18.95 -0.15
CA LEU A 162 -19.81 -19.62 0.55
C LEU A 162 -18.50 -19.54 -0.25
N ALA A 163 -18.55 -19.84 -1.56
CA ALA A 163 -17.40 -19.75 -2.45
C ALA A 163 -16.83 -18.31 -2.53
N LEU A 164 -17.71 -17.30 -2.64
CA LEU A 164 -17.30 -15.90 -2.67
C LEU A 164 -16.71 -15.44 -1.32
N HIS A 165 -17.22 -15.91 -0.18
CA HIS A 165 -16.63 -15.65 1.13
C HIS A 165 -15.23 -16.27 1.27
N LEU A 166 -15.04 -17.50 0.81
CA LEU A 166 -13.74 -18.16 0.80
C LEU A 166 -12.75 -17.39 -0.09
N ALA A 167 -13.17 -16.97 -1.28
CA ALA A 167 -12.36 -16.14 -2.18
C ALA A 167 -12.00 -14.78 -1.55
N ALA A 168 -12.95 -14.11 -0.88
CA ALA A 168 -12.71 -12.84 -0.21
C ALA A 168 -11.72 -12.97 0.96
N ARG A 169 -11.65 -14.14 1.61
CA ARG A 169 -10.63 -14.50 2.60
C ARG A 169 -9.28 -14.88 1.98
N GLY A 170 -9.14 -14.79 0.65
CA GLY A 170 -7.92 -15.15 -0.07
C GLY A 170 -7.66 -16.65 -0.18
N ARG A 171 -8.69 -17.50 -0.06
CA ARG A 171 -8.56 -18.97 -0.12
C ARG A 171 -8.56 -19.50 -1.56
N LEU A 172 -7.60 -19.05 -2.36
CA LEU A 172 -7.41 -19.49 -3.75
C LEU A 172 -6.02 -20.08 -3.93
N LEU A 173 -5.95 -21.30 -4.46
CA LEU A 173 -4.69 -21.99 -4.75
C LEU A 173 -4.54 -22.25 -6.25
N PRO A 174 -3.37 -21.97 -6.84
CA PRO A 174 -3.09 -22.40 -8.20
C PRO A 174 -2.82 -23.91 -8.23
N GLY A 175 -3.31 -24.59 -9.25
CA GLY A 175 -3.09 -26.01 -9.48
C GLY A 175 -3.38 -26.43 -10.91
N LEU A 176 -3.28 -27.73 -11.20
CA LEU A 176 -3.66 -28.25 -12.51
C LEU A 176 -4.98 -29.03 -12.42
N SER A 177 -5.79 -28.89 -13.46
CA SER A 177 -6.98 -29.69 -13.70
C SER A 177 -6.61 -31.15 -14.02
N ARG A 178 -7.61 -32.01 -14.21
CA ARG A 178 -7.39 -33.44 -14.50
C ARG A 178 -6.68 -33.64 -15.84
N GLU A 179 -6.92 -32.75 -16.80
CA GLU A 179 -6.31 -32.80 -18.14
C GLU A 179 -5.05 -31.92 -18.29
N ASP A 180 -4.46 -31.48 -17.18
CA ASP A 180 -3.28 -30.61 -17.11
C ASP A 180 -3.50 -29.15 -17.49
N HIS A 181 -4.72 -28.65 -17.43
CA HIS A 181 -4.98 -27.24 -17.63
C HIS A 181 -4.72 -26.44 -16.36
N ASP A 182 -4.21 -25.22 -16.51
CA ASP A 182 -4.06 -24.26 -15.43
C ASP A 182 -5.42 -23.99 -14.77
N ALA A 183 -5.51 -24.16 -13.45
CA ALA A 183 -6.74 -23.97 -12.71
C ALA A 183 -6.49 -23.32 -11.35
N TRP A 184 -7.45 -22.53 -10.87
CA TRP A 184 -7.53 -22.19 -9.45
C TRP A 184 -8.55 -23.07 -8.75
N ARG A 185 -8.23 -23.45 -7.51
CA ARG A 185 -9.11 -24.25 -6.65
C ARG A 185 -9.33 -23.54 -5.32
N MET A 186 -10.44 -23.84 -4.65
CA MET A 186 -10.69 -23.29 -3.31
C MET A 186 -9.80 -23.99 -2.29
N GLY A 187 -9.05 -23.19 -1.51
CA GLY A 187 -8.25 -23.71 -0.42
C GLY A 187 -7.14 -22.76 0.07
N PRO A 188 -6.43 -23.11 1.14
CA PRO A 188 -6.76 -24.22 2.05
C PRO A 188 -8.04 -23.96 2.85
N LEU A 189 -8.79 -25.02 3.12
CA LEU A 189 -10.04 -24.97 3.87
C LEU A 189 -9.77 -25.29 5.35
N GLU A 190 -10.36 -24.50 6.25
CA GLU A 190 -10.30 -24.77 7.69
C GLU A 190 -11.27 -25.89 8.07
N ALA A 191 -11.12 -26.48 9.27
CA ALA A 191 -12.01 -27.52 9.75
C ALA A 191 -13.50 -27.09 9.74
N ALA A 192 -13.77 -25.83 10.13
CA ALA A 192 -15.10 -25.24 10.08
C ALA A 192 -15.63 -25.06 8.64
N ASP A 193 -14.76 -24.75 7.69
CA ASP A 193 -15.14 -24.65 6.27
C ASP A 193 -15.52 -26.03 5.72
N ILE A 194 -14.75 -27.08 6.09
CA ILE A 194 -15.01 -28.47 5.70
C ILE A 194 -16.33 -28.97 6.30
N GLU A 195 -16.61 -28.70 7.57
CA GLU A 195 -17.88 -29.05 8.21
C GLU A 195 -19.06 -28.36 7.52
N ARG A 196 -18.95 -27.06 7.26
CA ARG A 196 -19.97 -26.30 6.54
C ARG A 196 -20.23 -26.82 5.13
N LEU A 197 -19.19 -27.29 4.43
CA LEU A 197 -19.34 -27.91 3.12
C LEU A 197 -20.02 -29.28 3.19
N ARG A 198 -19.76 -30.07 4.24
CA ARG A 198 -20.47 -31.33 4.48
C ARG A 198 -21.94 -31.08 4.80
N ASP A 199 -22.24 -30.11 5.65
CA ASP A 199 -23.63 -29.74 5.98
C ASP A 199 -24.39 -29.26 4.75
N LEU A 200 -23.73 -28.43 3.92
CA LEU A 200 -24.29 -27.98 2.65
C LEU A 200 -24.52 -29.18 1.73
N ALA A 201 -23.54 -30.05 1.51
CA ALA A 201 -23.70 -31.23 0.67
C ALA A 201 -24.83 -32.16 1.17
N ALA A 202 -24.96 -32.35 2.49
CA ALA A 202 -26.02 -33.15 3.09
C ALA A 202 -27.42 -32.53 2.90
N SER A 203 -27.52 -31.19 2.79
CA SER A 203 -28.78 -30.49 2.51
C SER A 203 -29.11 -30.36 1.02
N MET A 204 -28.35 -31.00 0.11
CA MET A 204 -28.51 -30.82 -1.33
C MET A 204 -29.88 -31.34 -1.82
N PRO A 205 -30.74 -30.49 -2.40
CA PRO A 205 -32.02 -30.92 -2.93
C PRO A 205 -31.87 -31.93 -4.09
N PRO A 206 -32.80 -32.87 -4.29
CA PRO A 206 -32.74 -33.84 -5.40
C PRO A 206 -32.59 -33.20 -6.78
N TYR A 207 -33.33 -32.11 -7.06
CA TYR A 207 -33.23 -31.39 -8.33
C TYR A 207 -31.89 -30.69 -8.55
N ALA A 208 -31.10 -30.45 -7.48
CA ALA A 208 -29.79 -29.81 -7.58
C ALA A 208 -28.69 -30.73 -8.13
N HIS A 209 -28.95 -32.04 -8.20
CA HIS A 209 -28.02 -33.07 -8.70
C HIS A 209 -28.73 -34.16 -9.53
N ALA A 210 -29.84 -33.81 -10.17
CA ALA A 210 -30.68 -34.75 -10.91
C ALA A 210 -30.09 -35.23 -12.25
N VAL A 211 -28.94 -34.71 -12.69
CA VAL A 211 -28.32 -35.14 -13.96
C VAL A 211 -27.55 -36.44 -13.72
N PRO A 212 -27.89 -37.55 -14.40
CA PRO A 212 -27.22 -38.82 -14.22
C PRO A 212 -25.81 -38.81 -14.81
N LEU A 213 -24.92 -39.59 -14.19
CA LEU A 213 -23.58 -39.85 -14.72
C LEU A 213 -23.67 -40.68 -16.01
N PRO A 214 -22.81 -40.42 -17.02
CA PRO A 214 -22.80 -41.18 -18.25
C PRO A 214 -22.35 -42.64 -18.01
N GLY A 215 -23.03 -43.61 -18.64
CA GLY A 215 -22.63 -45.03 -18.60
C GLY A 215 -23.76 -46.01 -18.99
N GLU A 216 -23.38 -47.21 -19.43
CA GLU A 216 -24.28 -48.33 -19.70
C GLU A 216 -24.50 -49.13 -18.40
N GLY A 217 -25.43 -48.69 -17.56
CA GLY A 217 -25.69 -49.31 -16.25
C GLY A 217 -26.91 -48.72 -15.55
N PRO A 218 -27.21 -49.12 -14.30
CA PRO A 218 -28.29 -48.50 -13.53
C PRO A 218 -28.04 -46.99 -13.39
N LEU A 219 -29.10 -46.19 -13.31
CA LEU A 219 -28.98 -44.73 -13.15
C LEU A 219 -28.18 -44.40 -11.89
N ARG A 220 -27.10 -43.63 -12.06
CA ARG A 220 -26.25 -43.16 -10.96
C ARG A 220 -26.22 -41.64 -10.97
N LEU A 221 -26.55 -41.04 -9.84
CA LEU A 221 -26.40 -39.60 -9.63
C LEU A 221 -25.02 -39.27 -9.05
N PRO A 222 -24.47 -38.08 -9.35
CA PRO A 222 -23.23 -37.61 -8.76
C PRO A 222 -23.37 -37.43 -7.24
N ARG A 223 -22.27 -37.65 -6.51
CA ARG A 223 -22.25 -37.41 -5.05
C ARG A 223 -22.37 -35.91 -4.76
N PRO A 224 -23.24 -35.49 -3.83
CA PRO A 224 -23.40 -34.08 -3.47
C PRO A 224 -22.09 -33.37 -3.12
N GLU A 225 -21.21 -34.01 -2.33
CA GLU A 225 -19.94 -33.41 -1.92
C GLU A 225 -19.04 -33.13 -3.14
N ALA A 226 -19.00 -34.05 -4.10
CA ALA A 226 -18.17 -33.89 -5.30
C ALA A 226 -18.67 -32.73 -6.17
N LEU A 227 -19.99 -32.54 -6.27
CA LEU A 227 -20.57 -31.43 -7.02
C LEU A 227 -20.35 -30.08 -6.32
N VAL A 228 -20.48 -30.02 -4.99
CA VAL A 228 -20.19 -28.80 -4.22
C VAL A 228 -18.73 -28.40 -4.40
N HIS A 229 -17.79 -29.33 -4.29
CA HIS A 229 -16.37 -29.05 -4.53
C HIS A 229 -16.10 -28.59 -5.98
N ALA A 230 -16.68 -29.26 -6.98
CA ALA A 230 -16.55 -28.85 -8.38
C ALA A 230 -17.12 -27.44 -8.64
N PHE A 231 -18.22 -27.07 -7.99
CA PHE A 231 -18.77 -25.72 -8.07
C PHE A 231 -17.83 -24.68 -7.45
N LEU A 232 -17.30 -24.96 -6.26
CA LEU A 232 -16.35 -24.08 -5.57
C LEU A 232 -15.11 -23.82 -6.45
N ASP A 233 -14.56 -24.88 -7.05
CA ASP A 233 -13.41 -24.77 -7.94
C ASP A 233 -13.75 -24.02 -9.24
N ALA A 234 -14.95 -24.19 -9.79
CA ALA A 234 -15.40 -23.41 -10.95
C ALA A 234 -15.50 -21.91 -10.66
N VAL A 235 -15.95 -21.54 -9.46
CA VAL A 235 -15.94 -20.14 -8.99
C VAL A 235 -14.51 -19.64 -8.77
N ALA A 236 -13.68 -20.43 -8.09
CA ALA A 236 -12.27 -20.09 -7.85
C ALA A 236 -11.49 -19.83 -9.14
N ASP A 237 -11.65 -20.71 -10.13
CA ASP A 237 -10.94 -20.65 -11.41
C ASP A 237 -11.39 -19.49 -12.31
N GLY A 238 -12.63 -19.01 -12.15
CA GLY A 238 -13.17 -17.90 -12.92
C GLY A 238 -12.76 -16.50 -12.41
N LEU A 239 -12.51 -16.33 -11.11
CA LEU A 239 -12.34 -15.00 -10.49
C LEU A 239 -11.02 -14.28 -10.85
N PRO A 240 -9.83 -14.92 -10.84
CA PRO A 240 -8.56 -14.22 -11.05
C PRO A 240 -8.31 -13.77 -12.51
N ARG A 241 -9.13 -14.22 -13.47
CA ARG A 241 -8.89 -14.11 -14.92
C ARG A 241 -9.55 -12.87 -15.53
N THR A 242 -9.11 -11.70 -15.08
CA THR A 242 -9.55 -10.42 -15.66
C THR A 242 -8.80 -10.11 -16.96
N PRO A 243 -9.32 -9.25 -17.86
CA PRO A 243 -8.60 -8.84 -19.07
C PRO A 243 -7.18 -8.27 -18.81
N ALA A 244 -6.93 -7.74 -17.62
CA ALA A 244 -5.63 -7.21 -17.20
C ALA A 244 -4.72 -8.26 -16.52
N ALA A 245 -5.25 -9.43 -16.13
CA ALA A 245 -4.54 -10.40 -15.29
C ALA A 245 -3.28 -10.93 -15.97
N ALA A 246 -3.33 -11.27 -17.26
CA ALA A 246 -2.15 -11.78 -17.98
C ALA A 246 -1.01 -10.75 -18.10
N LEU A 247 -1.37 -9.45 -18.18
CA LEU A 247 -0.39 -8.35 -18.17
C LEU A 247 0.25 -8.20 -16.78
N ALA A 248 -0.55 -8.30 -15.72
CA ALA A 248 -0.08 -8.20 -14.34
C ALA A 248 0.78 -9.41 -13.92
N ALA A 249 0.42 -10.62 -14.35
CA ALA A 249 1.12 -11.86 -14.04
C ALA A 249 2.39 -12.09 -14.91
N GLY A 250 2.61 -11.27 -15.94
CA GLY A 250 3.76 -11.42 -16.84
C GLY A 250 3.68 -12.63 -17.78
N GLY A 251 2.50 -13.23 -17.95
CA GLY A 251 2.27 -14.41 -18.78
C GLY A 251 0.83 -14.94 -18.72
N PRO A 252 0.46 -15.89 -19.61
CA PRO A 252 -0.92 -16.39 -19.70
C PRO A 252 -1.26 -17.48 -18.66
N ALA A 253 -0.27 -18.16 -18.08
CA ALA A 253 -0.49 -19.22 -17.09
C ALA A 253 -1.21 -18.67 -15.84
N PHE A 254 -2.30 -19.33 -15.42
CA PHE A 254 -3.15 -18.96 -14.27
C PHE A 254 -3.84 -17.59 -14.37
N ALA A 255 -3.71 -16.89 -15.50
CA ALA A 255 -4.13 -15.50 -15.64
C ALA A 255 -4.98 -15.23 -16.90
N ALA A 256 -4.75 -15.96 -17.98
CA ALA A 256 -5.54 -15.83 -19.21
C ALA A 256 -6.87 -16.57 -19.11
N ASP A 257 -7.91 -16.09 -19.80
CA ASP A 257 -9.21 -16.78 -19.87
C ASP A 257 -9.11 -18.14 -20.63
N PRO A 258 -8.46 -18.22 -21.81
CA PRO A 258 -8.24 -19.49 -22.51
C PRO A 258 -7.38 -20.49 -21.71
N PRO A 259 -7.77 -21.78 -21.65
CA PRO A 259 -6.98 -22.85 -21.02
C PRO A 259 -5.54 -23.00 -21.49
N GLN A 260 -4.61 -23.03 -20.54
CA GLN A 260 -3.18 -23.28 -20.74
C GLN A 260 -2.85 -24.68 -20.24
N ARG A 261 -2.34 -25.55 -21.12
CA ARG A 261 -1.95 -26.91 -20.76
C ARG A 261 -0.48 -26.94 -20.29
N LEU A 262 -0.23 -27.32 -19.05
CA LEU A 262 1.06 -27.19 -18.35
C LEU A 262 1.48 -28.49 -17.63
N PRO A 263 1.58 -29.64 -18.32
CA PRO A 263 1.82 -30.95 -17.69
C PRO A 263 3.12 -31.04 -16.88
N GLU A 264 4.14 -30.27 -17.27
CA GLU A 264 5.42 -30.15 -16.57
C GLU A 264 5.30 -29.52 -15.17
N GLN A 265 4.24 -28.76 -14.90
CA GLN A 265 4.00 -28.11 -13.61
C GLN A 265 3.22 -28.99 -12.62
N ARG A 266 2.88 -30.22 -12.98
CA ARG A 266 2.07 -31.13 -12.13
C ARG A 266 2.73 -31.41 -10.78
N ALA A 267 4.04 -31.61 -10.76
CA ALA A 267 4.78 -31.82 -9.51
C ALA A 267 4.70 -30.57 -8.62
N TRP A 268 4.95 -29.39 -9.19
CA TRP A 268 4.84 -28.11 -8.49
C TRP A 268 3.42 -27.86 -7.95
N ALA A 269 2.38 -28.11 -8.76
CA ALA A 269 0.99 -27.96 -8.35
C ALA A 269 0.61 -28.91 -7.21
N ALA A 270 1.08 -30.16 -7.25
CA ALA A 270 0.90 -31.13 -6.17
C ALA A 270 1.62 -30.70 -4.88
N ASP A 271 2.81 -30.10 -5.01
CA ASP A 271 3.57 -29.58 -3.87
C ASP A 271 2.90 -28.37 -3.21
N VAL A 272 2.37 -27.44 -4.02
CA VAL A 272 1.56 -26.30 -3.55
C VAL A 272 0.30 -26.81 -2.84
N ALA A 273 -0.40 -27.77 -3.44
CA ALA A 273 -1.59 -28.38 -2.85
C ALA A 273 -1.31 -29.02 -1.49
N ALA A 274 -0.30 -29.88 -1.42
CA ALA A 274 0.13 -30.54 -0.19
C ALA A 274 0.70 -29.56 0.86
N GLY A 275 1.09 -28.34 0.46
CA GLY A 275 1.56 -27.24 1.32
C GLY A 275 0.47 -26.63 2.18
N HIS A 276 -0.73 -26.62 1.63
CA HIS A 276 -1.86 -25.90 2.18
C HIS A 276 -2.90 -26.87 2.78
N ASP A 277 -3.00 -28.09 2.28
CA ASP A 277 -3.94 -29.13 2.75
C ASP A 277 -3.40 -30.00 3.91
N ALA A 278 -2.17 -29.75 4.38
CA ALA A 278 -1.56 -30.47 5.50
C ALA A 278 -2.33 -30.18 6.80
N GLY A 279 -2.88 -31.21 7.45
CA GLY A 279 -3.70 -31.06 8.67
C GLY A 279 -2.94 -30.55 9.91
N VAL A 280 -1.66 -30.23 9.76
CA VAL A 280 -0.74 -29.80 10.81
C VAL A 280 0.10 -28.62 10.32
N ARG A 281 0.35 -27.63 11.20
CA ARG A 281 1.29 -26.54 10.95
C ARG A 281 2.62 -26.88 11.60
N LEU A 282 3.74 -26.63 10.91
CA LEU A 282 5.07 -26.87 11.46
C LEU A 282 5.74 -25.59 11.95
N SER A 283 6.54 -25.72 12.99
CA SER A 283 7.48 -24.68 13.39
C SER A 283 8.84 -25.23 13.79
N LEU A 284 9.89 -24.44 13.59
CA LEU A 284 11.23 -24.69 14.09
C LEU A 284 11.48 -23.80 15.30
N ARG A 285 11.59 -24.39 16.50
CA ARG A 285 11.94 -23.69 17.74
C ARG A 285 13.45 -23.68 17.89
N VAL A 286 14.05 -22.49 17.89
CA VAL A 286 15.50 -22.33 18.10
C VAL A 286 15.80 -22.27 19.59
N GLU A 287 16.65 -23.18 20.06
CA GLU A 287 17.16 -23.26 21.43
C GLU A 287 18.64 -22.88 21.44
N VAL A 288 19.09 -22.23 22.52
CA VAL A 288 20.49 -21.81 22.69
C VAL A 288 21.04 -22.40 23.98
N THR A 289 22.20 -23.04 23.89
CA THR A 289 22.90 -23.65 25.03
C THR A 289 24.30 -23.05 25.18
N GLY A 290 24.84 -23.05 26.40
CA GLY A 290 26.18 -22.51 26.69
C GLY A 290 26.24 -21.00 26.96
N LEU A 291 25.18 -20.40 27.51
CA LEU A 291 25.10 -18.97 27.83
C LEU A 291 25.73 -18.59 29.21
N GLU A 292 26.33 -19.53 29.96
CA GLU A 292 26.84 -19.30 31.31
C GLU A 292 28.30 -18.80 31.38
N ALA A 293 28.44 -17.58 31.94
CA ALA A 293 29.53 -16.91 32.66
C ALA A 293 31.01 -17.36 32.51
N ASP A 294 31.74 -16.73 31.59
CA ASP A 294 33.12 -16.31 31.86
C ASP A 294 33.06 -14.96 32.60
N GLY A 295 33.14 -15.00 33.93
CA GLY A 295 33.20 -13.81 34.76
C GLY A 295 32.95 -14.08 36.22
N GLU A 296 33.97 -14.58 36.93
CA GLU A 296 34.36 -14.26 38.31
C GLU A 296 35.44 -15.28 38.74
N ASP A 297 36.72 -14.96 38.48
CA ASP A 297 37.89 -15.31 39.32
C ASP A 297 39.21 -15.01 38.57
N GLU A 298 39.66 -13.75 38.60
CA GLU A 298 41.07 -13.41 38.35
C GLU A 298 41.72 -12.63 39.50
N THR A 299 41.10 -12.61 40.70
CA THR A 299 41.73 -11.96 41.88
C THR A 299 41.53 -12.75 43.17
N ARG A 300 42.41 -13.74 43.37
CA ARG A 300 42.89 -14.42 44.61
C ARG A 300 43.38 -15.80 44.15
N GLU A 301 44.57 -16.31 44.40
CA GLU A 301 45.61 -16.04 45.38
C GLU A 301 46.84 -16.83 44.90
N ALA A 302 48.03 -16.23 44.93
CA ALA A 302 49.26 -16.98 45.03
C ALA A 302 49.39 -17.47 46.49
N ASP A 303 49.24 -18.76 46.77
CA ASP A 303 50.16 -19.54 47.62
C ASP A 303 49.80 -21.05 47.64
N ALA A 304 50.84 -21.86 47.83
CA ALA A 304 50.89 -23.26 48.27
C ALA A 304 50.48 -24.43 47.34
N GLY A 305 51.51 -25.19 46.92
CA GLY A 305 51.58 -26.63 47.26
C GLY A 305 51.41 -27.65 46.13
N ALA A 306 52.50 -28.32 45.77
CA ALA A 306 52.54 -29.44 44.84
C ALA A 306 51.79 -30.71 45.35
N ALA A 307 51.03 -31.36 44.47
CA ALA A 307 51.03 -32.82 44.30
C ALA A 307 50.18 -33.25 43.07
N ASP A 308 50.76 -34.19 42.34
CA ASP A 308 50.29 -35.01 41.23
C ASP A 308 48.82 -35.49 41.30
N THR A 309 48.09 -35.47 40.18
CA THR A 309 47.55 -36.68 39.52
C THR A 309 46.65 -36.35 38.32
N SER A 310 46.78 -37.22 37.31
CA SER A 310 46.11 -37.21 36.02
C SER A 310 44.59 -37.36 36.08
N ALA A 311 43.87 -36.45 35.44
CA ALA A 311 42.72 -36.74 34.58
C ALA A 311 42.42 -35.48 33.78
N ALA A 312 42.80 -35.46 32.50
CA ALA A 312 42.40 -34.42 31.57
C ALA A 312 40.88 -34.48 31.40
N ALA A 313 40.15 -33.70 32.20
CA ALA A 313 38.80 -33.29 31.87
C ALA A 313 38.87 -32.48 30.56
N PRO A 314 37.99 -32.74 29.57
CA PRO A 314 38.02 -31.98 28.33
C PRO A 314 37.77 -30.50 28.67
N ALA A 315 38.67 -29.64 28.22
CA ALA A 315 38.55 -28.20 28.34
C ALA A 315 37.15 -27.76 27.89
N ARG A 316 36.39 -27.14 28.80
CA ARG A 316 35.12 -26.47 28.50
C ARG A 316 35.42 -25.19 27.72
N SER A 317 35.75 -25.33 26.45
CA SER A 317 35.82 -24.23 25.47
C SER A 317 34.70 -24.45 24.44
N GLY A 318 33.46 -24.28 24.87
CA GLY A 318 32.30 -24.35 23.98
C GLY A 318 31.60 -23.02 23.97
N GLY A 319 31.77 -22.24 22.90
CA GLY A 319 30.91 -21.08 22.64
C GLY A 319 29.43 -21.49 22.52
N PRO A 320 28.51 -20.52 22.44
CA PRO A 320 27.08 -20.78 22.37
C PRO A 320 26.75 -21.70 21.18
N ARG A 321 25.86 -22.67 21.39
CA ARG A 321 25.38 -23.60 20.36
C ARG A 321 23.88 -23.45 20.15
N PHE A 322 23.46 -23.56 18.89
CA PHE A 322 22.06 -23.44 18.49
C PHE A 322 21.49 -24.79 18.07
N ARG A 323 20.29 -25.10 18.55
CA ARG A 323 19.56 -26.32 18.20
C ARG A 323 18.16 -25.95 17.73
N GLY A 324 17.82 -26.29 16.49
CA GLY A 324 16.48 -26.12 15.94
C GLY A 324 15.63 -27.38 16.15
N VAL A 325 14.63 -27.30 17.03
CA VAL A 325 13.70 -28.40 17.34
C VAL A 325 12.43 -28.28 16.49
N LEU A 326 12.05 -29.34 15.80
CA LEU A 326 10.84 -29.36 14.96
C LEU A 326 9.60 -29.60 15.83
N GLN A 327 8.59 -28.75 15.68
CA GLN A 327 7.31 -28.86 16.39
C GLN A 327 6.13 -28.93 15.43
N LEU A 328 5.11 -29.66 15.85
CA LEU A 328 3.81 -29.76 15.19
C LEU A 328 2.78 -28.98 15.99
N HIS A 329 1.94 -28.23 15.29
CA HIS A 329 0.81 -27.49 15.83
C HIS A 329 -0.47 -28.00 15.19
N SER A 330 -1.47 -28.29 16.01
CA SER A 330 -2.77 -28.71 15.50
C SER A 330 -3.51 -27.52 14.88
N LEU A 331 -4.16 -27.76 13.75
CA LEU A 331 -5.05 -26.77 13.12
C LEU A 331 -6.46 -26.77 13.74
N THR A 332 -6.84 -27.86 14.43
CA THR A 332 -8.13 -27.97 15.12
C THR A 332 -8.09 -27.42 16.54
N ASP A 333 -6.95 -27.55 17.22
CA ASP A 333 -6.69 -26.96 18.54
C ASP A 333 -5.34 -26.22 18.53
N PRO A 334 -5.34 -24.88 18.41
CA PRO A 334 -4.11 -24.09 18.41
C PRO A 334 -3.30 -24.17 19.71
N THR A 335 -3.86 -24.70 20.80
CA THR A 335 -3.17 -24.90 22.07
C THR A 335 -2.38 -26.21 22.13
N LEU A 336 -2.68 -27.13 21.21
CA LEU A 336 -1.99 -28.41 21.10
C LEU A 336 -0.72 -28.26 20.25
N VAL A 337 0.43 -28.33 20.92
CA VAL A 337 1.77 -28.26 20.34
C VAL A 337 2.60 -29.41 20.88
N ALA A 338 3.27 -30.15 20.00
CA ALA A 338 4.13 -31.26 20.38
C ALA A 338 5.44 -31.24 19.57
N ASP A 339 6.52 -31.69 20.19
CA ASP A 339 7.79 -31.84 19.48
C ASP A 339 7.70 -33.06 18.55
N ALA A 340 8.29 -33.00 17.36
CA ALA A 340 8.16 -34.05 16.35
C ALA A 340 8.64 -35.42 16.86
N ALA A 341 9.64 -35.43 17.76
CA ALA A 341 10.08 -36.65 18.41
C ALA A 341 8.97 -37.35 19.23
N GLU A 342 8.12 -36.60 19.92
CA GLU A 342 7.03 -37.12 20.75
C GLU A 342 5.95 -37.76 19.88
N VAL A 343 5.61 -37.10 18.75
CA VAL A 343 4.62 -37.59 17.78
C VAL A 343 5.13 -38.86 17.06
N TRP A 344 6.44 -39.01 16.88
CA TRP A 344 7.06 -40.20 16.26
C TRP A 344 7.23 -41.37 17.23
N ALA A 345 7.59 -41.11 18.49
CA ALA A 345 7.78 -42.12 19.52
C ALA A 345 6.46 -42.84 19.91
N GLY A 346 5.32 -42.20 19.68
CA GLY A 346 4.00 -42.82 19.81
C GLY A 346 3.62 -43.23 21.23
N ASN A 347 4.30 -42.73 22.27
CA ASN A 347 3.95 -43.08 23.64
C ASN A 347 4.02 -41.92 24.63
N THR A 348 3.01 -41.97 25.50
CA THR A 348 2.67 -41.23 26.71
C THR A 348 3.85 -40.90 27.64
N GLY A 349 3.87 -39.65 28.13
CA GLY A 349 4.83 -39.24 29.15
C GLY A 349 4.73 -37.80 29.61
N GLY A 350 3.59 -37.38 30.19
CA GLY A 350 3.53 -36.10 30.93
C GLY A 350 2.13 -35.51 31.16
N THR A 351 1.38 -36.08 32.10
CA THR A 351 0.21 -35.47 32.79
C THR A 351 -0.71 -34.55 31.96
N ARG A 352 -1.58 -35.15 31.13
CA ARG A 352 -3.01 -34.80 30.94
C ARG A 352 -3.63 -35.72 29.88
N GLY A 353 -4.61 -36.54 30.29
CA GLY A 353 -5.63 -37.15 29.41
C GLY A 353 -5.17 -38.33 28.53
N ALA A 354 -6.00 -39.35 28.42
CA ALA A 354 -5.73 -40.54 27.62
C ALA A 354 -6.00 -40.29 26.12
N GLY A 355 -4.93 -40.22 25.33
CA GLY A 355 -4.88 -40.21 23.87
C GLY A 355 -3.40 -40.06 23.47
N GLY A 356 -2.88 -40.88 22.56
CA GLY A 356 -1.47 -40.73 22.15
C GLY A 356 -1.27 -39.39 21.42
N ALA A 357 -0.13 -38.70 21.59
CA ALA A 357 0.17 -37.46 20.87
C ALA A 357 0.09 -37.60 19.32
N ALA A 358 0.12 -38.82 18.78
CA ALA A 358 -0.12 -39.06 17.35
C ALA A 358 -1.61 -39.16 16.98
N GLU A 359 -2.49 -39.55 17.91
CA GLU A 359 -3.94 -39.63 17.70
C GLU A 359 -4.58 -38.24 17.73
N GLU A 360 -4.07 -37.33 18.56
CA GLU A 360 -4.61 -35.97 18.71
C GLU A 360 -4.34 -35.07 17.48
N PHE A 361 -3.26 -35.33 16.73
CA PHE A 361 -2.93 -34.63 15.47
C PHE A 361 -3.47 -35.36 14.21
N GLY A 362 -4.06 -36.55 14.39
CA GLY A 362 -4.68 -37.34 13.34
C GLY A 362 -3.74 -38.26 12.55
N PRO A 363 -4.30 -39.24 11.81
CA PRO A 363 -3.53 -40.34 11.20
C PRO A 363 -2.62 -39.91 10.04
N ARG A 364 -2.76 -38.69 9.52
CA ARG A 364 -1.92 -38.14 8.44
C ARG A 364 -0.80 -37.22 8.93
N ALA A 365 -0.75 -36.88 10.22
CA ALA A 365 0.17 -35.89 10.79
C ALA A 365 1.65 -36.16 10.41
N ARG A 366 2.10 -37.42 10.50
CA ARG A 366 3.48 -37.81 10.15
C ARG A 366 3.78 -37.59 8.66
N THR A 367 2.86 -38.01 7.79
CA THR A 367 3.00 -37.85 6.34
C THR A 367 2.99 -36.37 5.94
N ASP A 368 2.06 -35.60 6.50
CA ASP A 368 1.91 -34.16 6.24
C ASP A 368 3.13 -33.37 6.74
N THR A 369 3.70 -33.79 7.87
CA THR A 369 4.94 -33.23 8.42
C THR A 369 6.13 -33.48 7.50
N LEU A 370 6.31 -34.72 7.01
CA LEU A 370 7.41 -35.04 6.09
C LEU A 370 7.28 -34.31 4.75
N LEU A 371 6.06 -34.11 4.25
CA LEU A 371 5.81 -33.33 3.02
C LEU A 371 6.16 -31.84 3.22
N THR A 372 5.74 -31.25 4.34
CA THR A 372 6.07 -29.86 4.67
C THR A 372 7.57 -29.67 4.92
N LEU A 373 8.19 -30.61 5.65
CA LEU A 373 9.63 -30.62 5.87
C LEU A 373 10.41 -30.76 4.57
N ARG A 374 9.93 -31.55 3.60
CA ARG A 374 10.58 -31.71 2.28
C ARG A 374 10.60 -30.39 1.51
N ARG A 375 9.48 -29.65 1.51
CA ARG A 375 9.41 -28.32 0.91
C ARG A 375 10.34 -27.34 1.62
N ALA A 376 10.31 -27.33 2.95
CA ALA A 376 11.15 -26.46 3.76
C ALA A 376 12.64 -26.74 3.52
N ALA A 377 13.06 -28.00 3.42
CA ALA A 377 14.43 -28.39 3.08
C ALA A 377 14.83 -28.02 1.64
N GLY A 378 13.86 -28.01 0.71
CA GLY A 378 14.09 -27.49 -0.65
C GLY A 378 14.25 -25.97 -0.69
N ALA A 379 13.63 -25.24 0.25
CA ALA A 379 13.78 -23.80 0.41
C ALA A 379 15.01 -23.40 1.24
N TRP A 380 15.43 -24.26 2.18
CA TRP A 380 16.56 -24.05 3.07
C TRP A 380 17.25 -25.38 3.39
N GLU A 381 18.40 -25.60 2.77
CA GLU A 381 19.16 -26.86 2.78
C GLU A 381 19.52 -27.41 4.18
N PRO A 382 19.82 -26.58 5.21
CA PRO A 382 20.14 -27.07 6.56
C PRO A 382 19.08 -27.97 7.21
N LEU A 383 17.85 -27.99 6.71
CA LEU A 383 16.80 -28.92 7.19
C LEU A 383 16.88 -30.32 6.56
N ALA A 384 17.68 -30.53 5.51
CA ALA A 384 17.79 -31.81 4.82
C ALA A 384 18.15 -33.02 5.72
N PRO A 385 19.00 -32.89 6.77
CA PRO A 385 19.28 -33.98 7.70
C PRO A 385 18.03 -34.53 8.39
N LEU A 386 17.03 -33.68 8.68
CA LEU A 386 15.78 -34.10 9.32
C LEU A 386 14.95 -35.05 8.43
N LEU A 387 15.08 -34.96 7.11
CA LEU A 387 14.40 -35.87 6.17
C LEU A 387 15.01 -37.28 6.13
N SER A 388 16.30 -37.38 6.47
CA SER A 388 17.06 -38.64 6.46
C SER A 388 17.03 -39.34 7.82
N ALA A 389 16.67 -38.62 8.88
CA ALA A 389 16.55 -39.16 10.23
C ALA A 389 15.33 -40.08 10.36
N ALA A 390 15.47 -41.15 11.15
CA ALA A 390 14.34 -42.02 11.51
C ALA A 390 13.24 -41.26 12.26
N VAL A 391 13.62 -40.21 12.99
CA VAL A 391 12.75 -39.27 13.68
C VAL A 391 13.25 -37.85 13.36
N PRO A 392 12.41 -36.97 12.79
CA PRO A 392 12.79 -35.60 12.46
C PRO A 392 12.73 -34.72 13.73
N ASP A 393 13.61 -34.97 14.69
CA ASP A 393 13.62 -34.32 16.01
C ASP A 393 14.20 -32.90 15.97
N ALA A 394 15.52 -32.79 15.80
CA ALA A 394 16.23 -31.53 15.86
C ALA A 394 17.47 -31.51 14.96
N VAL A 395 17.90 -30.30 14.62
CA VAL A 395 19.11 -30.03 13.85
C VAL A 395 20.00 -29.04 14.60
N GLU A 396 21.31 -29.29 14.62
CA GLU A 396 22.29 -28.33 15.14
C GLU A 396 22.51 -27.24 14.09
N LEU A 397 22.47 -25.98 14.53
CA LEU A 397 22.58 -24.81 13.65
C LEU A 397 23.90 -24.08 13.89
N ALA A 398 24.63 -23.80 12.82
CA ALA A 398 25.83 -22.97 12.82
C ALA A 398 25.49 -21.46 12.86
N ASP A 399 26.48 -20.63 13.20
CA ASP A 399 26.32 -19.17 13.24
C ASP A 399 25.86 -18.61 11.87
N GLU A 400 26.36 -19.16 10.77
CA GLU A 400 25.96 -18.78 9.41
C GLU A 400 24.48 -19.08 9.14
N GLU A 401 23.99 -20.24 9.59
CA GLU A 401 22.61 -20.70 9.41
C GLU A 401 21.64 -19.87 10.27
N ILE A 402 22.05 -19.46 11.46
CA ILE A 402 21.30 -18.53 12.31
C ILE A 402 21.23 -17.14 11.66
N ALA A 403 22.32 -16.65 11.07
CA ALA A 403 22.32 -15.40 10.33
C ALA A 403 21.37 -15.46 9.12
N GLU A 404 21.33 -16.58 8.41
CA GLU A 404 20.37 -16.82 7.34
C GLU A 404 18.92 -16.79 7.84
N LEU A 405 18.61 -17.48 8.94
CA LEU A 405 17.27 -17.49 9.54
C LEU A 405 16.80 -16.10 9.97
N LEU A 406 17.72 -15.26 10.46
CA LEU A 406 17.43 -13.86 10.79
C LEU A 406 17.13 -13.00 9.56
N GLY A 407 17.71 -13.37 8.42
CA GLY A 407 17.47 -12.73 7.14
C GLY A 407 16.02 -12.87 6.67
N ALA A 408 15.44 -11.76 6.22
CA ALA A 408 14.09 -11.74 5.66
C ALA A 408 13.83 -12.70 4.47
N PRO A 409 14.80 -13.03 3.59
CA PRO A 409 14.57 -13.96 2.48
C PRO A 409 14.27 -15.39 2.94
N VAL A 410 15.11 -15.96 3.82
CA VAL A 410 14.98 -17.35 4.28
C VAL A 410 13.77 -17.51 5.20
N SER A 411 13.58 -16.59 6.15
CA SER A 411 12.38 -16.55 6.98
C SER A 411 11.08 -16.53 6.15
N ARG A 412 11.03 -15.76 5.05
CA ARG A 412 9.88 -15.75 4.13
C ARG A 412 9.74 -17.02 3.33
N ALA A 413 10.84 -17.58 2.84
CA ALA A 413 10.83 -18.82 2.06
C ALA A 413 10.35 -20.01 2.92
N LEU A 414 10.79 -20.10 4.18
CA LEU A 414 10.33 -21.12 5.14
C LEU A 414 8.86 -20.95 5.48
N ALA A 415 8.40 -19.72 5.76
CA ALA A 415 6.99 -19.44 6.01
C ALA A 415 6.11 -19.80 4.81
N ALA A 416 6.57 -19.50 3.59
CA ALA A 416 5.88 -19.90 2.34
C ALA A 416 5.87 -21.43 2.13
N ALA A 417 6.91 -22.13 2.63
CA ALA A 417 6.97 -23.59 2.62
C ALA A 417 6.13 -24.25 3.73
N GLY A 418 5.53 -23.47 4.64
CA GLY A 418 4.68 -23.95 5.74
C GLY A 418 5.41 -24.17 7.08
N LEU A 419 6.65 -23.67 7.23
CA LEU A 419 7.45 -23.78 8.44
C LEU A 419 7.68 -22.40 9.08
N GLN A 420 7.16 -22.18 10.29
CA GLN A 420 7.41 -20.95 11.06
C GLN A 420 8.66 -21.08 11.93
N VAL A 421 9.38 -19.99 12.20
CA VAL A 421 10.57 -20.00 13.07
C VAL A 421 10.26 -19.29 14.38
N HIS A 422 10.52 -19.95 15.51
CA HIS A 422 10.33 -19.41 16.85
C HIS A 422 11.68 -19.18 17.53
N TRP A 423 11.88 -17.97 18.05
CA TRP A 423 13.08 -17.57 18.77
C TRP A 423 12.84 -17.51 20.28
N PRO A 424 13.88 -17.68 21.11
CA PRO A 424 13.79 -17.48 22.55
C PRO A 424 13.36 -16.04 22.87
N ARG A 425 12.34 -15.87 23.73
CA ARG A 425 11.74 -14.56 24.03
C ARG A 425 12.73 -13.51 24.53
N HIS A 426 13.80 -13.93 25.21
CA HIS A 426 14.84 -13.04 25.75
C HIS A 426 15.91 -12.64 24.73
N LEU A 427 16.10 -13.41 23.66
CA LEU A 427 17.10 -13.13 22.61
C LEU A 427 16.51 -12.46 21.36
N ALA A 428 15.19 -12.48 21.20
CA ALA A 428 14.48 -12.01 20.00
C ALA A 428 14.44 -10.46 19.83
N GLN A 429 15.49 -9.75 20.25
CA GLN A 429 15.57 -8.31 20.07
C GLN A 429 16.13 -7.98 18.69
N ARG A 430 15.30 -7.36 17.84
CA ARG A 430 15.74 -6.94 16.50
C ARG A 430 16.52 -5.64 16.56
N LEU A 431 17.52 -5.53 15.68
CA LEU A 431 18.14 -4.24 15.37
C LEU A 431 17.12 -3.35 14.68
N THR A 432 16.86 -2.20 15.28
CA THR A 432 16.06 -1.12 14.70
C THR A 432 16.97 0.04 14.33
N SER A 433 16.70 0.64 13.18
CA SER A 433 17.33 1.89 12.76
C SER A 433 16.30 2.99 12.80
N ARG A 434 16.69 4.17 13.29
CA ARG A 434 15.89 5.38 13.25
C ARG A 434 16.76 6.54 12.79
N ALA A 435 16.16 7.49 12.08
CA ALA A 435 16.81 8.73 11.72
C ALA A 435 16.33 9.85 12.63
N LEU A 436 17.26 10.60 13.19
CA LEU A 436 17.01 11.77 14.01
C LEU A 436 17.40 13.03 13.24
N VAL A 437 16.45 13.94 13.05
CA VAL A 437 16.69 15.22 12.40
C VAL A 437 16.68 16.33 13.44
N SER A 438 17.82 16.99 13.61
CA SER A 438 18.01 18.00 14.64
C SER A 438 18.52 19.30 14.04
N PRO A 439 17.98 20.46 14.48
CA PRO A 439 18.41 21.75 13.98
C PRO A 439 19.83 22.14 14.38
N ASP A 440 20.32 21.62 15.50
CA ASP A 440 21.66 21.86 16.00
C ASP A 440 22.52 20.65 15.64
N GLY A 441 23.39 20.80 14.65
CA GLY A 441 24.37 19.77 14.32
C GLY A 441 25.42 19.67 15.42
N ASP A 442 25.60 18.47 15.97
CA ASP A 442 26.68 18.05 16.87
C ASP A 442 27.44 19.20 17.54
N GLN A 443 26.79 19.86 18.51
CA GLN A 443 27.50 20.47 19.62
C GLN A 443 27.22 19.62 20.85
N GLU A 444 28.32 19.11 21.39
CA GLU A 444 28.45 18.18 22.49
C GLU A 444 27.58 18.53 23.70
N ALA A 445 27.12 17.46 24.38
CA ALA A 445 26.67 17.32 25.76
C ALA A 445 25.96 18.51 26.45
N PRO A 446 24.85 18.28 27.19
CA PRO A 446 24.31 19.30 28.07
C PRO A 446 25.30 19.57 29.22
N SER A 447 26.19 20.54 29.05
CA SER A 447 26.91 21.15 30.15
C SER A 447 25.87 21.87 31.00
N GLN A 448 25.50 21.24 32.12
CA GLN A 448 24.82 21.88 33.23
C GLN A 448 25.77 22.96 33.77
N ASP A 449 25.75 24.16 33.18
CA ASP A 449 26.22 25.43 33.77
C ASP A 449 26.27 26.53 32.69
N ALA A 450 25.09 27.00 32.26
CA ALA A 450 24.95 28.29 31.62
C ALA A 450 23.79 29.07 32.28
N PRO A 451 23.98 30.33 32.72
CA PRO A 451 22.99 31.03 33.53
C PRO A 451 21.73 31.33 32.71
N HIS A 452 20.58 31.25 33.39
CA HIS A 452 19.26 31.57 32.87
C HIS A 452 19.20 33.00 32.31
N GLY A 453 19.39 33.14 31.00
CA GLY A 453 19.08 34.34 30.24
C GLY A 453 17.61 34.37 29.83
N THR A 454 16.89 35.33 30.38
CA THR A 454 15.49 35.74 30.20
C THR A 454 14.87 35.42 28.83
N ARG A 455 13.87 34.52 28.81
CA ARG A 455 12.96 34.30 27.68
C ARG A 455 11.97 35.47 27.58
N GLY A 456 12.12 36.31 26.57
CA GLY A 456 11.05 37.17 26.08
C GLY A 456 10.07 36.39 25.19
N PRO A 457 8.77 36.69 25.19
CA PRO A 457 7.79 36.01 24.35
C PRO A 457 7.71 36.70 22.99
N ASP A 458 8.65 36.43 22.06
CA ASP A 458 8.54 36.95 20.69
C ASP A 458 8.97 35.92 19.62
N GLY A 459 8.07 35.71 18.64
CA GLY A 459 8.10 34.66 17.62
C GLY A 459 9.09 34.83 16.47
N SER A 460 10.28 35.40 16.69
CA SER A 460 11.25 35.71 15.62
C SER A 460 12.19 34.56 15.22
N ALA A 461 12.17 33.41 15.92
CA ALA A 461 13.17 32.33 15.77
C ALA A 461 12.78 31.15 14.87
N LEU A 462 11.54 31.10 14.37
CA LEU A 462 11.06 30.03 13.46
C LEU A 462 11.30 30.34 11.96
N PRO A 463 11.20 31.59 11.47
CA PRO A 463 11.52 31.92 10.08
C PRO A 463 12.96 31.56 9.70
N SER A 464 13.91 31.66 10.64
CA SER A 464 15.33 31.34 10.40
C SER A 464 15.59 29.86 10.09
N LEU A 465 14.70 28.95 10.49
CA LEU A 465 14.81 27.52 10.18
C LEU A 465 14.49 27.20 8.73
N LEU A 466 13.69 28.04 8.06
CA LEU A 466 13.28 27.83 6.66
C LEU A 466 14.07 28.71 5.68
N GLY A 467 15.10 29.41 6.16
CA GLY A 467 16.01 30.17 5.31
C GLY A 467 16.71 29.26 4.30
N ALA A 468 16.94 29.77 3.09
CA ALA A 468 17.45 28.99 1.95
C ALA A 468 18.83 28.34 2.16
N GLU A 469 19.58 28.76 3.18
CA GLU A 469 20.92 28.24 3.52
C GLU A 469 20.97 27.48 4.86
N ALA A 470 19.85 27.33 5.56
CA ALA A 470 19.82 26.57 6.80
C ALA A 470 20.02 25.07 6.52
N LEU A 471 21.13 24.51 7.01
CA LEU A 471 21.44 23.09 6.94
C LEU A 471 21.15 22.46 8.29
N LEU A 472 20.27 21.46 8.32
CA LEU A 472 19.91 20.71 9.51
C LEU A 472 20.70 19.40 9.55
N SER A 473 21.03 18.93 10.76
CA SER A 473 21.72 17.66 10.93
C SER A 473 20.74 16.50 10.81
N PHE A 474 21.16 15.47 10.07
CA PHE A 474 20.46 14.21 9.93
C PHE A 474 21.40 13.12 10.47
N SER A 475 21.12 12.69 11.69
CA SER A 475 21.92 11.71 12.41
C SER A 475 21.20 10.36 12.46
N TRP A 476 21.95 9.28 12.31
CA TRP A 476 21.42 7.93 12.46
C TRP A 476 21.52 7.48 13.91
N ARG A 477 20.43 6.91 14.42
CA ARG A 477 20.35 6.26 15.72
C ARG A 477 20.01 4.79 15.50
N PHE A 478 20.70 3.92 16.21
CA PHE A 478 20.51 2.47 16.13
C PHE A 478 20.16 1.96 17.51
N ALA A 479 19.27 0.98 17.58
CA ALA A 479 18.90 0.36 18.85
C ALA A 479 18.68 -1.14 18.64
N VAL A 480 18.97 -1.94 19.65
CA VAL A 480 18.55 -3.35 19.68
C VAL A 480 17.56 -3.51 20.82
N GLY A 481 16.33 -3.91 20.49
CA GLY A 481 15.22 -3.82 21.43
C GLY A 481 15.01 -2.36 21.88
N ASP A 482 15.11 -2.12 23.18
CA ASP A 482 14.99 -0.80 23.80
C ASP A 482 16.34 -0.12 24.09
N GLN A 483 17.46 -0.77 23.77
CA GLN A 483 18.80 -0.26 24.08
C GLN A 483 19.40 0.48 22.88
N GLU A 484 19.67 1.78 23.01
CA GLU A 484 20.40 2.55 21.99
C GLU A 484 21.88 2.15 21.92
N LEU A 485 22.37 1.96 20.68
CA LEU A 485 23.74 1.64 20.35
C LEU A 485 24.54 2.89 20.00
N THR A 486 25.74 2.99 20.56
CA THR A 486 26.78 3.93 20.12
C THR A 486 27.42 3.48 18.80
N ARG A 487 28.10 4.39 18.10
CA ARG A 487 28.86 4.07 16.87
C ARG A 487 29.96 3.02 17.15
N ASP A 488 30.67 3.16 18.26
CA ASP A 488 31.70 2.20 18.67
C ASP A 488 31.13 0.82 19.02
N GLU A 489 29.94 0.76 19.63
CA GLU A 489 29.23 -0.51 19.82
C GLU A 489 28.83 -1.13 18.48
N LEU A 490 28.27 -0.35 17.56
CA LEU A 490 27.90 -0.83 16.22
C LEU A 490 29.11 -1.32 15.41
N ASP A 491 30.25 -0.64 15.51
CA ASP A 491 31.49 -1.05 14.86
C ASP A 491 32.01 -2.38 15.43
N ARG A 492 32.04 -2.54 16.76
CA ARG A 492 32.39 -3.81 17.42
C ARG A 492 31.47 -4.95 17.02
N LEU A 493 30.16 -4.69 16.91
CA LEU A 493 29.19 -5.68 16.44
C LEU A 493 29.47 -6.10 14.99
N ALA A 494 29.75 -5.13 14.13
CA ALA A 494 30.05 -5.39 12.72
C ALA A 494 31.36 -6.15 12.50
N GLU A 495 32.35 -5.94 13.36
CA GLU A 495 33.65 -6.63 13.33
C GLU A 495 33.55 -8.07 13.82
N THR A 496 32.70 -8.33 14.81
CA THR A 496 32.47 -9.69 15.34
C THR A 496 31.89 -10.61 14.28
N GLY A 497 30.94 -10.11 13.48
CA GLY A 497 30.34 -10.84 12.35
C GLY A 497 29.49 -12.05 12.72
N ARG A 498 29.25 -12.29 14.02
CA ARG A 498 28.44 -13.39 14.55
C ARG A 498 27.02 -12.92 14.86
N PRO A 499 26.00 -13.79 14.74
CA PRO A 499 24.62 -13.42 15.03
C PRO A 499 24.34 -13.24 16.52
N LEU A 500 25.06 -13.93 17.41
CA LEU A 500 24.89 -13.81 18.86
C LEU A 500 26.09 -13.11 19.48
N VAL A 501 25.82 -11.99 20.13
CA VAL A 501 26.81 -11.02 20.59
C VAL A 501 26.49 -10.61 22.02
N ARG A 502 27.54 -10.36 22.81
CA ARG A 502 27.39 -9.86 24.18
C ARG A 502 27.43 -8.33 24.16
N LEU A 503 26.29 -7.69 24.42
CA LEU A 503 26.15 -6.25 24.49
C LEU A 503 25.88 -5.85 25.95
N ARG A 504 26.77 -5.03 26.53
CA ARG A 504 26.64 -4.52 27.92
C ARG A 504 26.37 -5.62 28.97
N GLY A 505 26.93 -6.81 28.77
CA GLY A 505 26.78 -7.95 29.67
C GLY A 505 25.67 -8.93 29.30
N GLU A 506 24.73 -8.55 28.42
CA GLU A 506 23.60 -9.39 27.98
C GLU A 506 23.84 -10.01 26.60
N TRP A 507 23.32 -11.21 26.38
CA TRP A 507 23.36 -11.87 25.08
C TRP A 507 22.22 -11.39 24.20
N VAL A 508 22.55 -10.94 22.99
CA VAL A 508 21.59 -10.34 22.06
C VAL A 508 21.80 -10.95 20.67
N LEU A 509 20.71 -11.24 19.98
CA LEU A 509 20.71 -11.87 18.67
C LEU A 509 20.44 -10.83 17.58
N VAL A 510 21.42 -10.62 16.69
CA VAL A 510 21.43 -9.52 15.73
C VAL A 510 21.77 -10.06 14.35
N ASP A 511 21.04 -9.61 13.32
CA ASP A 511 21.36 -9.93 11.92
C ASP A 511 22.69 -9.24 11.51
N PRO A 512 23.76 -10.00 11.19
CA PRO A 512 25.05 -9.44 10.80
C PRO A 512 24.98 -8.58 9.53
N GLU A 513 24.07 -8.88 8.59
CA GLU A 513 23.88 -8.09 7.37
C GLU A 513 23.21 -6.75 7.71
N ALA A 514 22.21 -6.76 8.58
CA ALA A 514 21.57 -5.54 9.08
C ALA A 514 22.56 -4.63 9.81
N VAL A 515 23.45 -5.19 10.64
CA VAL A 515 24.53 -4.44 11.32
C VAL A 515 25.50 -3.83 10.31
N ARG A 516 25.91 -4.58 9.28
CA ARG A 516 26.79 -4.06 8.22
C ARG A 516 26.13 -2.96 7.41
N LYS A 517 24.82 -3.04 7.15
CA LYS A 517 24.05 -1.97 6.49
C LYS A 517 23.98 -0.73 7.39
N ALA A 518 23.63 -0.91 8.66
CA ALA A 518 23.61 0.15 9.66
C ALA A 518 24.95 0.88 9.77
N ARG A 519 26.07 0.15 9.80
CA ARG A 519 27.43 0.73 9.84
C ARG A 519 27.76 1.62 8.64
N ARG A 520 27.26 1.29 7.44
CA ARG A 520 27.49 2.09 6.23
C ARG A 520 26.69 3.40 6.23
N ARG A 521 25.65 3.52 7.05
CA ARG A 521 24.81 4.72 7.12
C ARG A 521 25.55 5.83 7.86
N GLN A 522 25.96 6.85 7.11
CA GLN A 522 26.65 8.02 7.63
C GLN A 522 25.70 9.17 7.87
N ASP A 523 26.00 9.95 8.89
CA ASP A 523 25.28 11.18 9.20
C ASP A 523 25.51 12.17 8.06
N ARG A 524 24.48 12.98 7.76
CA ARG A 524 24.52 13.93 6.65
C ARG A 524 23.83 15.23 7.02
N ARG A 525 24.08 16.27 6.22
CA ARG A 525 23.30 17.51 6.31
C ARG A 525 22.14 17.46 5.32
N LEU A 526 20.96 17.86 5.77
CA LEU A 526 19.79 18.06 4.93
C LEU A 526 19.50 19.55 4.79
N THR A 527 18.91 19.93 3.66
CA THR A 527 18.26 21.23 3.54
C THR A 527 17.02 21.25 4.45
N SER A 528 16.62 22.43 4.92
CA SER A 528 15.43 22.57 5.77
C SER A 528 14.15 21.98 5.19
N LEU A 529 13.98 22.07 3.86
CA LEU A 529 12.80 21.55 3.19
C LEU A 529 12.85 20.02 3.01
N ASP A 530 14.01 19.44 2.75
CA ASP A 530 14.17 17.98 2.69
C ASP A 530 13.96 17.35 4.08
N ALA A 531 14.46 18.02 5.12
CA ALA A 531 14.24 17.65 6.51
C ALA A 531 12.75 17.72 6.87
N LEU A 532 12.09 18.84 6.55
CA LEU A 532 10.65 19.00 6.78
C LEU A 532 9.85 17.93 6.03
N GLY A 533 10.18 17.64 4.78
CA GLY A 533 9.52 16.58 4.00
C GLY A 533 9.70 15.19 4.60
N SER A 534 10.89 14.87 5.09
CA SER A 534 11.18 13.58 5.76
C SER A 534 10.43 13.42 7.07
N VAL A 535 10.28 14.52 7.81
CA VAL A 535 9.60 14.58 9.11
C VAL A 535 8.07 14.55 8.94
N LEU A 536 7.51 15.26 7.96
CA LEU A 536 6.07 15.20 7.63
C LEU A 536 5.64 13.82 7.13
N THR A 537 6.48 13.15 6.36
CA THR A 537 6.23 11.76 5.92
C THR A 537 6.51 10.73 7.02
N GLY A 538 7.22 11.11 8.08
CA GLY A 538 7.62 10.26 9.21
C GLY A 538 8.59 9.14 8.84
N SER A 539 9.18 9.19 7.64
CA SER A 539 10.05 8.12 7.16
C SER A 539 10.93 8.54 5.98
N VAL A 540 12.12 7.96 5.90
CA VAL A 540 13.02 8.06 4.74
C VAL A 540 13.18 6.69 4.08
N GLU A 541 13.46 6.68 2.78
CA GLU A 541 13.86 5.46 2.07
C GLU A 541 15.37 5.47 1.89
N GLU A 542 16.06 4.50 2.49
CA GLU A 542 17.52 4.35 2.39
C GLU A 542 17.86 2.88 2.15
N ASP A 543 18.70 2.60 1.14
CA ASP A 543 19.04 1.24 0.69
C ASP A 543 17.83 0.33 0.35
N GLY A 544 16.72 0.93 -0.07
CA GLY A 544 15.46 0.22 -0.36
C GLY A 544 14.67 -0.17 0.89
N GLU A 545 15.12 0.26 2.08
CA GLU A 545 14.43 0.08 3.35
C GLU A 545 13.77 1.38 3.80
N ARG A 546 12.59 1.28 4.39
CA ARG A 546 11.88 2.42 4.98
C ARG A 546 12.26 2.55 6.45
N ILE A 547 12.82 3.70 6.80
CA ILE A 547 13.33 3.96 8.15
C ILE A 547 12.52 5.08 8.80
N GLU A 548 12.13 4.89 10.06
CA GLU A 548 11.40 5.89 10.86
C GLU A 548 12.24 7.16 11.03
N VAL A 549 11.61 8.32 10.84
CA VAL A 549 12.24 9.63 11.04
C VAL A 549 11.57 10.33 12.22
N ARG A 550 12.37 10.82 13.17
CA ARG A 550 11.93 11.69 14.26
C ARG A 550 12.61 13.04 14.17
N ALA A 551 11.89 14.10 14.48
CA ALA A 551 12.46 15.42 14.66
C ALA A 551 12.59 15.75 16.16
N THR A 552 13.50 16.65 16.48
CA THR A 552 13.62 17.23 17.83
C THR A 552 13.57 18.74 17.79
N GLY A 553 13.32 19.33 18.96
CA GLY A 553 13.35 20.78 19.16
C GLY A 553 12.42 21.52 18.22
N ARG A 554 12.95 22.56 17.56
CA ARG A 554 12.14 23.49 16.77
C ARG A 554 11.55 22.87 15.50
N LEU A 555 12.19 21.86 14.92
CA LEU A 555 11.68 21.19 13.71
C LEU A 555 10.43 20.34 14.03
N GLU A 556 10.40 19.72 15.21
CA GLU A 556 9.21 18.99 15.69
C GLU A 556 8.06 19.95 15.97
N THR A 557 8.33 21.10 16.61
CA THR A 557 7.33 22.15 16.79
C THR A 557 6.80 22.68 15.45
N LEU A 558 7.65 22.80 14.43
CA LEU A 558 7.23 23.20 13.08
C LEU A 558 6.35 22.12 12.43
N ARG A 559 6.71 20.83 12.57
CA ARG A 559 5.90 19.69 12.10
C ARG A 559 4.50 19.74 12.70
N GLU A 560 4.38 19.86 14.02
CA GLU A 560 3.09 19.95 14.72
C GLU A 560 2.28 21.17 14.29
N ARG A 561 2.96 22.30 14.04
CA ARG A 561 2.30 23.53 13.55
C ARG A 561 1.68 23.38 12.17
N LEU A 562 2.27 22.55 11.31
CA LEU A 562 1.91 22.34 9.91
C LEU A 562 1.05 21.10 9.66
N ALA A 563 1.17 20.05 10.48
CA ALA A 563 0.61 18.72 10.23
C ALA A 563 -0.92 18.74 9.99
N ASP A 564 -1.64 19.65 10.64
CA ASP A 564 -3.07 19.83 10.43
C ASP A 564 -3.41 21.27 9.95
N PRO A 565 -3.83 21.43 8.69
CA PRO A 565 -4.16 22.75 8.12
C PRO A 565 -5.39 23.41 8.76
N GLU A 566 -6.31 22.64 9.38
CA GLU A 566 -7.55 23.15 9.97
C GLU A 566 -7.66 22.94 11.50
N SER A 567 -6.54 22.69 12.19
CA SER A 567 -6.47 22.50 13.66
C SER A 567 -7.35 23.51 14.42
N VAL A 568 -8.40 22.98 15.09
CA VAL A 568 -9.44 23.76 15.79
C VAL A 568 -8.98 24.32 17.14
N ASP A 569 -7.97 23.71 17.76
CA ASP A 569 -7.45 24.07 19.09
C ASP A 569 -6.63 25.37 19.15
N ARG A 570 -6.75 26.25 18.14
CA ARG A 570 -5.93 27.46 18.02
C ARG A 570 -6.77 28.71 18.12
N THR A 571 -6.20 29.74 18.72
CA THR A 571 -6.80 31.08 18.78
C THR A 571 -7.09 31.57 17.36
N PRO A 572 -8.36 31.76 16.97
CA PRO A 572 -8.70 32.18 15.62
C PRO A 572 -8.12 33.54 15.28
N LEU A 573 -7.59 33.69 14.05
CA LEU A 573 -7.14 34.98 13.56
C LEU A 573 -8.34 35.93 13.42
N ALA A 574 -8.23 37.13 13.99
CA ALA A 574 -9.24 38.15 13.83
C ALA A 574 -9.28 38.66 12.37
N GLN A 575 -10.49 38.97 11.88
CA GLN A 575 -10.64 39.57 10.57
C GLN A 575 -9.93 40.95 10.51
N PRO A 576 -9.31 41.32 9.38
CA PRO A 576 -8.68 42.62 9.24
C PRO A 576 -9.69 43.76 9.38
N PRO A 577 -9.39 44.84 10.13
CA PRO A 577 -10.33 45.93 10.36
C PRO A 577 -10.66 46.73 9.08
N LYS A 578 -9.77 46.71 8.08
CA LYS A 578 -9.96 47.37 6.78
C LYS A 578 -10.81 46.56 5.79
N LEU A 579 -11.26 45.36 6.16
CA LEU A 579 -12.09 44.51 5.32
C LEU A 579 -13.55 44.96 5.44
N ASP A 580 -14.15 45.42 4.35
CA ASP A 580 -15.57 45.81 4.28
C ASP A 580 -16.47 44.60 3.97
N ALA A 581 -16.34 43.56 4.79
CA ALA A 581 -17.15 42.35 4.75
C ALA A 581 -16.98 41.53 6.03
N THR A 582 -17.94 40.66 6.33
CA THR A 582 -17.82 39.65 7.39
C THR A 582 -17.44 38.31 6.78
N LEU A 583 -16.31 37.76 7.21
CA LEU A 583 -15.86 36.43 6.77
C LEU A 583 -16.69 35.33 7.46
N ARG A 584 -17.02 34.28 6.70
CA ARG A 584 -17.61 33.05 7.25
C ARG A 584 -16.55 32.27 8.03
N ASP A 585 -16.97 31.39 8.94
CA ASP A 585 -16.04 30.61 9.78
C ASP A 585 -14.98 29.85 8.98
N TYR A 586 -15.38 29.22 7.88
CA TYR A 586 -14.43 28.54 7.01
C TYR A 586 -13.49 29.53 6.29
N GLN A 587 -13.96 30.72 5.92
CA GLN A 587 -13.10 31.74 5.32
C GLN A 587 -12.07 32.26 6.33
N LEU A 588 -12.47 32.41 7.61
CA LEU A 588 -11.55 32.73 8.70
C LEU A 588 -10.50 31.63 8.90
N ARG A 589 -10.89 30.35 8.89
CA ARG A 589 -9.94 29.23 8.92
C ARG A 589 -8.99 29.24 7.72
N GLY A 590 -9.50 29.58 6.53
CA GLY A 590 -8.69 29.69 5.31
C GLY A 590 -7.70 30.85 5.39
N LEU A 591 -8.12 31.99 5.95
CA LEU A 591 -7.26 33.14 6.21
C LEU A 591 -6.16 32.80 7.23
N ASP A 592 -6.51 32.17 8.35
CA ASP A 592 -5.54 31.73 9.37
C ASP A 592 -4.50 30.77 8.79
N TRP A 593 -4.94 29.78 8.01
CA TRP A 593 -4.05 28.86 7.32
C TRP A 593 -3.10 29.59 6.36
N LEU A 594 -3.62 30.48 5.49
CA LEU A 594 -2.78 31.26 4.57
C LEU A 594 -1.80 32.18 5.31
N HIS A 595 -2.24 32.85 6.38
CA HIS A 595 -1.40 33.69 7.21
C HIS A 595 -0.25 32.87 7.81
N ARG A 596 -0.55 31.70 8.38
CA ARG A 596 0.43 30.79 8.97
C ARG A 596 1.49 30.35 7.95
N MET A 597 1.07 29.88 6.78
CA MET A 597 1.98 29.45 5.73
C MET A 597 2.89 30.61 5.29
N THR A 598 2.29 31.74 4.97
CA THR A 598 3.03 32.90 4.43
C THR A 598 3.89 33.64 5.46
N SER A 599 3.59 33.51 6.77
CA SER A 599 4.43 34.04 7.85
C SER A 599 5.65 33.16 8.14
N LEU A 600 5.59 31.88 7.76
CA LEU A 600 6.72 30.95 7.82
C LEU A 600 7.61 31.03 6.56
N GLY A 601 7.31 31.94 5.62
CA GLY A 601 8.00 32.01 4.33
C GLY A 601 7.60 30.87 3.36
N LEU A 602 6.57 30.10 3.69
CA LEU A 602 6.03 29.04 2.85
C LEU A 602 4.90 29.58 1.97
N GLY A 603 4.66 28.91 0.84
CA GLY A 603 3.48 29.18 0.02
C GLY A 603 2.32 28.23 0.35
N GLY A 604 1.19 28.44 -0.33
CA GLY A 604 0.02 27.58 -0.17
C GLY A 604 -0.85 27.52 -1.42
N CYS A 605 -1.52 26.38 -1.62
CA CYS A 605 -2.56 26.20 -2.62
C CYS A 605 -3.94 26.21 -1.97
N LEU A 606 -4.74 27.26 -2.19
CA LEU A 606 -6.14 27.30 -1.78
C LEU A 606 -6.99 26.68 -2.88
N ALA A 607 -7.34 25.42 -2.67
CA ALA A 607 -8.01 24.52 -3.59
C ALA A 607 -9.51 24.34 -3.31
N ASP A 608 -10.15 25.33 -2.67
CA ASP A 608 -11.58 25.33 -2.37
C ASP A 608 -12.46 25.26 -3.61
N ASP A 609 -13.62 24.61 -3.49
CA ASP A 609 -14.65 24.55 -4.52
C ASP A 609 -15.03 25.95 -5.04
N MET A 610 -15.41 26.00 -6.32
CA MET A 610 -15.84 27.24 -6.97
C MET A 610 -17.05 27.86 -6.25
N GLY A 611 -16.94 29.13 -5.89
CA GLY A 611 -17.98 29.88 -5.18
C GLY A 611 -17.83 29.96 -3.66
N LEU A 612 -16.81 29.33 -3.06
CA LEU A 612 -16.55 29.45 -1.61
C LEU A 612 -15.89 30.78 -1.19
N GLY A 613 -15.55 31.66 -2.14
CA GLY A 613 -14.96 32.98 -1.84
C GLY A 613 -13.45 32.96 -1.63
N LYS A 614 -12.70 32.33 -2.56
CA LYS A 614 -11.23 32.37 -2.55
C LYS A 614 -10.69 33.80 -2.67
N THR A 615 -11.30 34.63 -3.51
CA THR A 615 -10.90 36.03 -3.74
C THR A 615 -10.98 36.87 -2.47
N ILE A 616 -12.12 36.87 -1.78
CA ILE A 616 -12.28 37.62 -0.52
C ILE A 616 -11.31 37.13 0.57
N THR A 617 -11.03 35.82 0.62
CA THR A 617 -10.04 35.25 1.55
C THR A 617 -8.63 35.79 1.26
N LEU A 618 -8.26 35.93 -0.03
CA LEU A 618 -6.98 36.53 -0.44
C LEU A 618 -6.95 38.03 -0.11
N ILE A 619 -8.03 38.77 -0.39
CA ILE A 619 -8.11 40.21 -0.06
C ILE A 619 -7.90 40.42 1.45
N ALA A 620 -8.54 39.61 2.28
CA ALA A 620 -8.33 39.61 3.73
C ALA A 620 -6.87 39.29 4.09
N LEU A 621 -6.24 38.31 3.44
CA LEU A 621 -4.83 37.99 3.67
C LEU A 621 -3.92 39.18 3.33
N HIS A 622 -4.13 39.85 2.21
CA HIS A 622 -3.36 41.04 1.84
C HIS A 622 -3.51 42.14 2.90
N LEU A 623 -4.74 42.47 3.29
CA LEU A 623 -5.01 43.49 4.32
C LEU A 623 -4.39 43.13 5.67
N HIS A 624 -4.40 41.84 6.04
CA HIS A 624 -3.74 41.36 7.23
C HIS A 624 -2.21 41.55 7.16
N ARG A 625 -1.60 41.19 6.02
CA ARG A 625 -0.16 41.31 5.81
C ARG A 625 0.36 42.76 5.85
N GLN A 626 -0.48 43.74 5.49
CA GLN A 626 -0.12 45.16 5.60
C GLN A 626 -0.02 45.66 7.06
N GLN A 627 -0.51 44.90 8.05
CA GLN A 627 -0.43 45.30 9.46
C GLN A 627 0.98 45.12 10.05
N SER A 628 1.85 44.35 9.39
CA SER A 628 3.22 44.09 9.82
C SER A 628 4.24 44.50 8.75
N PRO A 629 5.21 45.38 9.07
CA PRO A 629 6.25 45.80 8.11
C PRO A 629 7.06 44.64 7.51
N ALA A 630 7.21 43.53 8.24
CA ALA A 630 7.94 42.35 7.77
C ALA A 630 7.23 41.62 6.62
N SER A 631 5.89 41.70 6.56
CA SER A 631 5.07 41.02 5.55
C SER A 631 4.41 41.97 4.54
N ALA A 632 4.41 43.26 4.82
CA ALA A 632 3.84 44.31 3.97
C ALA A 632 4.52 44.35 2.59
N GLY A 633 3.79 44.92 1.62
CA GLY A 633 4.24 45.05 0.25
C GLY A 633 3.15 44.78 -0.79
N PRO A 634 3.43 45.12 -2.06
CA PRO A 634 2.43 45.06 -3.12
C PRO A 634 2.10 43.61 -3.48
N THR A 635 0.86 43.37 -3.90
CA THR A 635 0.39 42.05 -4.34
C THR A 635 0.25 42.01 -5.86
N LEU A 636 0.95 41.10 -6.53
CA LEU A 636 0.74 40.80 -7.94
C LEU A 636 -0.26 39.64 -8.08
N VAL A 637 -1.39 39.88 -8.74
CA VAL A 637 -2.36 38.84 -9.11
C VAL A 637 -2.23 38.54 -10.59
N VAL A 638 -1.92 37.28 -10.92
CA VAL A 638 -1.89 36.75 -12.28
C VAL A 638 -3.15 35.91 -12.48
N CYS A 639 -4.06 36.38 -13.32
CA CYS A 639 -5.36 35.73 -13.55
C CYS A 639 -5.69 35.63 -15.06
N PRO A 640 -6.69 34.82 -15.45
CA PRO A 640 -7.24 34.87 -16.80
C PRO A 640 -7.75 36.28 -17.16
N THR A 641 -7.66 36.66 -18.44
CA THR A 641 -8.10 37.99 -18.90
C THR A 641 -9.55 38.30 -18.53
N SER A 642 -10.43 37.29 -18.57
CA SER A 642 -11.85 37.41 -18.21
C SER A 642 -12.08 37.74 -16.73
N LEU A 643 -11.14 37.40 -15.84
CA LEU A 643 -11.27 37.59 -14.40
C LEU A 643 -10.68 38.91 -13.90
N MET A 644 -9.92 39.65 -14.71
CA MET A 644 -9.31 40.93 -14.29
C MET A 644 -10.35 41.95 -13.81
N GLY A 645 -11.45 42.11 -14.56
CA GLY A 645 -12.52 43.04 -14.19
C GLY A 645 -13.29 42.59 -12.95
N ASN A 646 -13.35 41.28 -12.70
CA ASN A 646 -13.93 40.74 -11.47
C ASN A 646 -13.06 41.03 -10.26
N TRP A 647 -11.76 40.74 -10.35
CA TRP A 647 -10.77 41.02 -9.30
C TRP A 647 -10.81 42.48 -8.85
N GLN A 648 -10.78 43.43 -9.80
CA GLN A 648 -10.83 44.85 -9.45
C GLN A 648 -12.11 45.22 -8.69
N ARG A 649 -13.29 44.80 -9.18
CA ARG A 649 -14.57 45.07 -8.51
C ARG A 649 -14.63 44.48 -7.11
N GLU A 650 -14.09 43.29 -6.91
CA GLU A 650 -14.06 42.65 -5.59
C GLU A 650 -13.10 43.36 -4.63
N ILE A 651 -11.93 43.80 -5.09
CA ILE A 651 -10.99 44.57 -4.25
C ILE A 651 -11.60 45.92 -3.86
N GLU A 652 -12.15 46.66 -4.83
CA GLU A 652 -12.81 47.95 -4.58
C GLU A 652 -13.99 47.81 -3.62
N ARG A 653 -14.73 46.70 -3.69
CA ARG A 653 -15.85 46.39 -2.82
C ARG A 653 -15.41 46.00 -1.40
N PHE A 654 -14.46 45.09 -1.26
CA PHE A 654 -14.15 44.48 0.04
C PHE A 654 -12.98 45.15 0.76
N ALA A 655 -12.19 45.97 0.08
CA ALA A 655 -11.06 46.69 0.65
C ALA A 655 -11.03 48.15 0.15
N PRO A 656 -12.11 48.93 0.40
CA PRO A 656 -12.20 50.31 -0.07
C PRO A 656 -11.02 51.12 0.45
N GLY A 657 -10.31 51.80 -0.46
CA GLY A 657 -9.10 52.57 -0.16
C GLY A 657 -7.79 51.84 -0.45
N THR A 658 -7.81 50.55 -0.78
CA THR A 658 -6.62 49.83 -1.26
C THR A 658 -6.40 50.13 -2.75
N PRO A 659 -5.22 50.63 -3.18
CA PRO A 659 -4.96 50.91 -4.59
C PRO A 659 -5.00 49.65 -5.47
N VAL A 660 -5.59 49.75 -6.67
CA VAL A 660 -5.65 48.66 -7.64
C VAL A 660 -5.26 49.15 -9.03
N ARG A 661 -4.30 48.46 -9.65
CA ARG A 661 -3.80 48.76 -11.00
C ARG A 661 -3.93 47.59 -11.94
N ARG A 662 -4.38 47.86 -13.16
CA ARG A 662 -4.34 46.90 -14.26
C ARG A 662 -3.02 47.01 -15.01
N TYR A 663 -2.17 46.00 -14.89
CA TYR A 663 -0.95 45.85 -15.69
C TYR A 663 -1.26 44.98 -16.92
N HIS A 664 -1.94 45.57 -17.91
CA HIS A 664 -2.33 44.93 -19.16
C HIS A 664 -2.45 45.96 -20.30
N GLY A 665 -2.41 45.51 -21.56
CA GLY A 665 -2.46 46.39 -22.72
C GLY A 665 -1.16 47.15 -23.00
N THR A 666 -1.17 48.09 -23.94
CA THR A 666 0.03 48.78 -24.44
C THR A 666 0.59 49.85 -23.49
N GLY A 667 -0.24 50.46 -22.64
CA GLY A 667 0.13 51.52 -21.68
C GLY A 667 0.49 51.03 -20.27
N ARG A 668 0.82 49.75 -20.09
CA ARG A 668 1.10 49.17 -18.77
C ARG A 668 2.42 49.71 -18.17
N SER A 669 2.36 50.24 -16.95
CA SER A 669 3.51 50.78 -16.21
C SER A 669 3.47 50.41 -14.73
N LEU A 670 4.64 50.23 -14.12
CA LEU A 670 4.82 50.04 -12.68
C LEU A 670 5.37 51.29 -11.99
N GLU A 671 5.50 52.41 -12.70
CA GLU A 671 5.92 53.69 -12.12
C GLU A 671 4.93 54.15 -11.04
N GLY A 672 5.44 54.65 -9.92
CA GLY A 672 4.61 55.08 -8.78
C GLY A 672 3.79 53.96 -8.15
N LEU A 673 4.32 52.73 -8.08
CA LEU A 673 3.67 51.61 -7.38
C LEU A 673 3.60 51.90 -5.88
N ALA A 674 2.39 51.91 -5.30
CA ALA A 674 2.21 52.09 -3.87
C ALA A 674 2.55 50.80 -3.08
N GLU A 675 2.94 50.94 -1.81
CA GLU A 675 3.44 49.84 -0.99
C GLU A 675 2.37 48.77 -0.70
N ASP A 676 1.09 49.14 -0.65
CA ASP A 676 -0.05 48.24 -0.42
C ASP A 676 -0.89 48.00 -1.68
N GLU A 677 -0.34 48.26 -2.87
CA GLU A 677 -1.10 48.18 -4.12
C GLU A 677 -1.33 46.74 -4.62
N PHE A 678 -2.53 46.48 -5.14
CA PHE A 678 -2.81 45.32 -5.97
C PHE A 678 -2.49 45.61 -7.44
N VAL A 679 -1.69 44.74 -8.05
CA VAL A 679 -1.41 44.78 -9.49
C VAL A 679 -2.03 43.55 -10.16
N LEU A 680 -2.98 43.79 -11.05
CA LEU A 680 -3.70 42.75 -11.79
C LEU A 680 -3.09 42.58 -13.18
N THR A 681 -2.63 41.39 -13.52
CA THR A 681 -2.10 41.07 -14.85
C THR A 681 -2.61 39.72 -15.34
N THR A 682 -2.39 39.44 -16.63
CA THR A 682 -2.74 38.15 -17.23
C THR A 682 -1.53 37.23 -17.33
N TYR A 683 -1.76 35.92 -17.41
CA TYR A 683 -0.67 34.96 -17.70
C TYR A 683 0.11 35.30 -18.98
N GLY A 684 -0.58 35.80 -20.01
CA GLY A 684 0.05 36.22 -21.26
C GLY A 684 0.93 37.45 -21.09
N THR A 685 0.45 38.47 -20.38
CA THR A 685 1.22 39.69 -20.10
C THR A 685 2.38 39.42 -19.15
N MET A 686 2.15 38.66 -18.07
CA MET A 686 3.21 38.23 -17.15
C MET A 686 4.32 37.49 -17.89
N ARG A 687 3.99 36.56 -18.79
CA ARG A 687 4.99 35.83 -19.58
C ARG A 687 5.87 36.76 -20.42
N LEU A 688 5.32 37.81 -21.00
CA LEU A 688 6.05 38.77 -21.82
C LEU A 688 6.91 39.72 -20.98
N ASP A 689 6.43 40.09 -19.80
CA ASP A 689 7.00 41.15 -18.97
C ASP A 689 7.63 40.63 -17.67
N ALA A 690 7.88 39.33 -17.52
CA ALA A 690 8.43 38.74 -16.30
C ALA A 690 9.72 39.42 -15.83
N ALA A 691 10.61 39.78 -16.76
CA ALA A 691 11.85 40.51 -16.45
C ALA A 691 11.63 41.96 -15.98
N ARG A 692 10.48 42.57 -16.28
CA ARG A 692 10.06 43.88 -15.73
C ARG A 692 9.40 43.69 -14.36
N LEU A 693 8.51 42.71 -14.24
CA LEU A 693 7.87 42.33 -12.98
C LEU A 693 8.89 41.86 -11.93
N ALA A 694 10.05 41.34 -12.34
CA ALA A 694 11.14 40.95 -11.46
C ALA A 694 12.00 42.12 -10.95
N ARG A 695 11.85 43.32 -11.52
CA ARG A 695 12.61 44.53 -11.18
C ARG A 695 11.64 45.58 -10.66
N LEU A 696 11.15 45.38 -9.45
CA LEU A 696 10.32 46.38 -8.78
C LEU A 696 11.13 47.69 -8.61
N PRO A 697 10.52 48.87 -8.88
CA PRO A 697 11.14 50.15 -8.57
C PRO A 697 11.51 50.17 -7.07
N GLY A 698 12.74 50.55 -6.74
CA GLY A 698 13.25 50.50 -5.37
C GLY A 698 12.39 51.32 -4.42
N THR A 699 11.84 50.65 -3.41
CA THR A 699 11.25 51.29 -2.22
C THR A 699 12.39 51.82 -1.35
N GLY A 700 12.87 53.01 -1.68
CA GLY A 700 13.74 53.81 -0.82
C GLY A 700 13.17 55.22 -0.72
N PRO A 701 13.26 55.88 0.45
CA PRO A 701 12.78 57.26 0.58
C PRO A 701 13.65 58.17 -0.29
N GLU A 702 13.01 58.98 -1.12
CA GLU A 702 13.67 60.03 -1.89
C GLU A 702 14.30 61.06 -0.94
N THR A 703 15.62 61.23 -0.99
CA THR A 703 16.27 62.53 -0.75
C THR A 703 17.62 62.61 -1.47
N GLY A 704 17.79 63.65 -2.28
CA GLY A 704 19.07 64.37 -2.37
C GLY A 704 20.10 63.93 -3.41
N THR A 705 20.06 64.59 -4.56
CA THR A 705 21.19 65.13 -5.34
C THR A 705 22.61 64.85 -4.82
N GLY A 706 23.47 64.22 -5.63
CA GLY A 706 24.92 64.24 -5.41
C GLY A 706 25.71 63.26 -6.28
N ALA A 707 26.42 63.79 -7.28
CA ALA A 707 27.45 63.07 -8.01
C ALA A 707 28.63 62.72 -7.09
N GLY A 708 29.18 61.51 -7.19
CA GLY A 708 30.38 61.12 -6.44
C GLY A 708 30.86 59.70 -6.74
N THR A 709 31.92 59.61 -7.51
CA THR A 709 32.76 58.43 -7.74
C THR A 709 33.46 58.03 -6.44
N SER A 710 33.38 56.77 -6.01
CA SER A 710 34.55 55.96 -5.56
C SER A 710 34.16 54.64 -4.90
N THR A 711 34.88 53.63 -5.37
CA THR A 711 35.28 52.33 -4.81
C THR A 711 35.44 52.30 -3.29
N GLY A 712 34.81 51.32 -2.63
CA GLY A 712 35.08 50.99 -1.22
C GLY A 712 34.23 49.83 -0.73
N ALA A 713 34.88 48.70 -0.41
CA ALA A 713 34.26 47.55 0.22
C ALA A 713 33.75 47.91 1.61
N SER A 714 32.47 47.63 1.88
CA SER A 714 31.86 47.75 3.21
C SER A 714 30.98 46.52 3.45
N THR A 715 31.39 45.72 4.44
CA THR A 715 30.55 44.80 5.19
C THR A 715 29.43 45.57 5.87
N GLY A 716 28.21 45.46 5.34
CA GLY A 716 27.00 46.03 5.92
C GLY A 716 25.77 45.28 5.38
N THR A 717 24.97 44.77 6.31
CA THR A 717 23.55 44.34 6.17
C THR A 717 23.01 44.30 4.73
N GLY A 718 22.86 43.10 4.19
CA GLY A 718 22.35 42.86 2.85
C GLY A 718 20.98 43.52 2.63
N SER A 719 20.97 44.59 1.84
CA SER A 719 19.74 45.15 1.27
C SER A 719 19.13 44.07 0.37
N GLU A 720 18.08 43.39 0.86
CA GLU A 720 17.28 42.49 0.03
C GLU A 720 16.81 43.23 -1.22
N ALA A 721 16.97 42.62 -2.40
CA ALA A 721 16.43 43.16 -3.63
C ALA A 721 14.91 43.36 -3.50
N PRO A 722 14.34 44.45 -4.05
CA PRO A 722 12.91 44.72 -3.93
C PRO A 722 12.09 43.57 -4.54
N ALA A 723 11.24 42.95 -3.73
CA ALA A 723 10.42 41.79 -4.08
C ALA A 723 8.94 42.07 -3.82
N TRP A 724 8.05 41.37 -4.53
CA TRP A 724 6.61 41.48 -4.29
C TRP A 724 6.30 40.98 -2.88
N GLY A 725 5.44 41.69 -2.16
CA GLY A 725 4.94 41.26 -0.85
C GLY A 725 4.20 39.92 -0.96
N MET A 726 3.49 39.73 -2.08
CA MET A 726 2.84 38.46 -2.44
C MET A 726 2.63 38.35 -3.95
N VAL A 727 2.80 37.15 -4.50
CA VAL A 727 2.37 36.82 -5.88
C VAL A 727 1.29 35.75 -5.82
N VAL A 728 0.19 35.99 -6.51
CA VAL A 728 -0.95 35.09 -6.58
C VAL A 728 -1.18 34.61 -8.00
N ALA A 729 -1.27 33.29 -8.16
CA ALA A 729 -1.67 32.65 -9.41
C ALA A 729 -3.13 32.19 -9.27
N ASP A 730 -4.04 32.93 -9.89
CA ASP A 730 -5.45 32.56 -9.96
C ASP A 730 -5.72 31.63 -11.14
N GLU A 731 -6.62 30.66 -10.97
CA GLU A 731 -6.78 29.52 -11.88
C GLU A 731 -5.44 28.86 -12.20
N ALA A 732 -4.69 28.47 -11.15
CA ALA A 732 -3.33 27.95 -11.23
C ALA A 732 -3.16 26.71 -12.12
N GLN A 733 -4.25 26.04 -12.53
CA GLN A 733 -4.20 25.02 -13.58
C GLN A 733 -3.65 25.54 -14.92
N HIS A 734 -3.64 26.86 -15.16
CA HIS A 734 -2.95 27.47 -16.32
C HIS A 734 -1.42 27.24 -16.31
N VAL A 735 -0.83 26.92 -15.16
CA VAL A 735 0.61 26.62 -15.01
C VAL A 735 0.88 25.16 -14.62
N LYS A 736 -0.10 24.27 -14.82
CA LYS A 736 0.00 22.82 -14.51
C LYS A 736 1.12 22.09 -15.25
N ASN A 737 1.55 22.61 -16.40
CA ASN A 737 2.73 22.10 -17.11
C ASN A 737 3.98 22.90 -16.69
N PRO A 738 4.91 22.29 -15.91
CA PRO A 738 6.10 22.99 -15.42
C PRO A 738 7.10 23.35 -16.52
N PHE A 739 7.01 22.69 -17.69
CA PHE A 739 7.87 22.98 -18.84
C PHE A 739 7.33 24.11 -19.72
N SER A 740 6.10 24.57 -19.49
CA SER A 740 5.53 25.67 -20.25
C SER A 740 6.32 26.96 -20.03
N GLN A 741 6.41 27.80 -21.07
CA GLN A 741 7.08 29.10 -20.96
C GLN A 741 6.43 29.96 -19.86
N THR A 742 5.10 29.92 -19.74
CA THR A 742 4.35 30.62 -18.68
C THR A 742 4.80 30.18 -17.29
N ALA A 743 4.86 28.87 -17.00
CA ALA A 743 5.27 28.37 -15.69
C ALA A 743 6.75 28.67 -15.37
N ARG A 744 7.62 28.70 -16.39
CA ARG A 744 9.02 29.09 -16.23
C ARG A 744 9.18 30.58 -15.93
N GLN A 745 8.46 31.44 -16.65
CA GLN A 745 8.52 32.89 -16.43
C GLN A 745 7.88 33.30 -15.11
N LEU A 746 6.79 32.63 -14.68
CA LEU A 746 6.20 32.92 -13.38
C LEU A 746 7.16 32.64 -12.21
N ARG A 747 8.06 31.66 -12.35
CA ARG A 747 9.09 31.33 -11.34
C ARG A 747 10.18 32.40 -11.21
N THR A 748 10.39 33.23 -12.23
CA THR A 748 11.43 34.27 -12.20
C THR A 748 10.98 35.55 -11.49
N VAL A 749 9.68 35.67 -11.18
CA VAL A 749 9.14 36.79 -10.40
C VAL A 749 9.43 36.57 -8.91
N PRO A 750 10.22 37.45 -8.26
CA PRO A 750 10.56 37.33 -6.85
C PRO A 750 9.36 37.69 -5.98
N ALA A 751 9.13 36.91 -4.92
CA ALA A 751 7.99 37.12 -4.03
C ALA A 751 8.34 36.65 -2.62
N ARG A 752 7.92 37.41 -1.60
CA ARG A 752 8.00 36.99 -0.19
C ARG A 752 7.00 35.89 0.15
N ALA A 753 5.86 35.85 -0.55
CA ALA A 753 4.83 34.84 -0.40
C ALA A 753 4.23 34.47 -1.76
N ARG A 754 3.89 33.20 -1.95
CA ARG A 754 3.26 32.69 -3.18
C ARG A 754 1.99 31.91 -2.84
N VAL A 755 0.88 32.32 -3.45
CA VAL A 755 -0.43 31.67 -3.24
C VAL A 755 -0.98 31.21 -4.58
N ALA A 756 -1.36 29.95 -4.67
CA ALA A 756 -2.09 29.41 -5.82
C ALA A 756 -3.56 29.30 -5.48
N LEU A 757 -4.45 29.73 -6.38
CA LEU A 757 -5.89 29.54 -6.29
C LEU A 757 -6.32 28.64 -7.44
N THR A 758 -7.05 27.56 -7.14
CA THR A 758 -7.59 26.67 -8.18
C THR A 758 -8.79 25.89 -7.63
N GLY A 759 -9.74 25.48 -8.47
CA GLY A 759 -10.77 24.52 -8.06
C GLY A 759 -10.34 23.06 -8.27
N THR A 760 -9.34 22.84 -9.12
CA THR A 760 -8.94 21.52 -9.62
C THR A 760 -7.40 21.43 -9.62
N PRO A 761 -6.78 21.20 -8.45
CA PRO A 761 -5.32 21.13 -8.34
C PRO A 761 -4.70 19.94 -9.08
N VAL A 762 -5.52 18.96 -9.47
CA VAL A 762 -5.17 17.80 -10.29
C VAL A 762 -6.30 17.54 -11.28
N GLU A 763 -5.97 17.45 -12.56
CA GLU A 763 -6.90 17.07 -13.63
C GLU A 763 -6.52 15.70 -14.21
N ASN A 764 -5.26 15.52 -14.61
CA ASN A 764 -4.84 14.34 -15.38
C ASN A 764 -3.80 13.48 -14.67
N ASN A 765 -2.84 14.09 -13.98
CA ASN A 765 -1.72 13.36 -13.36
C ASN A 765 -1.11 14.15 -12.21
N LEU A 766 -0.35 13.46 -11.36
CA LEU A 766 0.23 14.07 -10.16
C LEU A 766 1.39 15.03 -10.44
N SER A 767 1.87 15.11 -11.69
CA SER A 767 2.88 16.12 -12.06
C SER A 767 2.26 17.54 -12.12
N GLU A 768 0.94 17.66 -12.31
CA GLU A 768 0.21 18.92 -12.23
C GLU A 768 0.21 19.47 -10.80
N LEU A 769 -0.06 18.60 -9.82
CA LEU A 769 0.05 18.93 -8.40
C LEU A 769 1.47 19.37 -8.04
N TRP A 770 2.47 18.61 -8.51
CA TRP A 770 3.87 18.95 -8.32
C TRP A 770 4.19 20.34 -8.86
N ALA A 771 3.72 20.68 -10.06
CA ALA A 771 4.01 21.96 -10.69
C ALA A 771 3.48 23.17 -9.89
N ILE A 772 2.29 23.02 -9.29
CA ILE A 772 1.66 24.05 -8.46
C ILE A 772 2.39 24.17 -7.12
N LEU A 773 2.62 23.06 -6.42
CA LEU A 773 3.23 23.07 -5.08
C LEU A 773 4.73 23.41 -5.12
N ASP A 774 5.45 23.00 -6.15
CA ASP A 774 6.83 23.42 -6.39
C ASP A 774 6.91 24.93 -6.68
N TRP A 775 5.89 25.52 -7.30
CA TRP A 775 5.88 26.96 -7.50
C TRP A 775 5.61 27.72 -6.19
N THR A 776 4.64 27.27 -5.39
CA THR A 776 4.30 27.93 -4.11
C THR A 776 5.38 27.71 -3.05
N THR A 777 5.92 26.49 -2.94
CA THR A 777 6.95 26.09 -1.97
C THR A 777 8.08 25.32 -2.67
N PRO A 778 8.98 26.02 -3.37
CA PRO A 778 10.05 25.39 -4.15
C PRO A 778 10.93 24.48 -3.31
N GLY A 779 11.23 23.28 -3.80
CA GLY A 779 12.11 22.31 -3.15
C GLY A 779 11.41 21.29 -2.23
N LEU A 780 10.19 21.57 -1.75
CA LEU A 780 9.44 20.66 -0.85
C LEU A 780 9.29 19.24 -1.41
N LEU A 781 8.98 19.12 -2.70
CA LEU A 781 8.74 17.85 -3.38
C LEU A 781 10.00 17.32 -4.09
N GLY A 782 11.13 18.01 -3.97
CA GLY A 782 12.33 17.77 -4.74
C GLY A 782 12.13 17.93 -6.25
N ARG A 783 13.07 17.39 -7.03
CA ARG A 783 13.02 17.43 -8.51
C ARG A 783 11.88 16.55 -9.03
N LEU A 784 11.20 17.01 -10.09
CA LEU A 784 10.07 16.29 -10.72
C LEU A 784 10.38 14.81 -11.02
N GLY A 785 11.56 14.49 -11.54
CA GLY A 785 11.93 13.09 -11.84
C GLY A 785 12.01 12.20 -10.60
N THR A 786 12.44 12.74 -9.46
CA THR A 786 12.48 12.02 -8.18
C THR A 786 11.08 11.89 -7.59
N PHE A 787 10.29 12.97 -7.65
CA PHE A 787 8.89 12.97 -7.23
C PHE A 787 8.07 11.91 -7.97
N ARG A 788 8.25 11.81 -9.30
CA ARG A 788 7.55 10.82 -10.12
C ARG A 788 7.86 9.39 -9.70
N ARG A 789 9.14 9.04 -9.64
CA ARG A 789 9.56 7.68 -9.26
C ARG A 789 9.13 7.30 -7.84
N ARG A 790 9.17 8.25 -6.90
CA ARG A 790 8.92 7.98 -5.47
C ARG A 790 7.43 8.00 -5.10
N TYR A 791 6.65 8.85 -5.75
CA TYR A 791 5.24 9.06 -5.42
C TYR A 791 4.33 8.85 -6.62
N ALA A 792 4.50 9.61 -7.72
CA ALA A 792 3.50 9.63 -8.78
C ALA A 792 3.28 8.26 -9.43
N ASP A 793 4.36 7.58 -9.83
CA ASP A 793 4.27 6.32 -10.57
C ASP A 793 3.68 5.19 -9.68
N ALA A 794 3.95 5.21 -8.36
CA ALA A 794 3.38 4.26 -7.41
C ALA A 794 1.88 4.52 -7.13
N VAL A 795 1.50 5.79 -6.96
CA VAL A 795 0.09 6.17 -6.73
C VAL A 795 -0.75 5.94 -7.99
N GLU A 796 -0.24 6.34 -9.15
CA GLU A 796 -0.90 6.11 -10.46
C GLU A 796 -0.97 4.61 -10.79
N GLY A 797 -0.05 3.80 -10.25
CA GLY A 797 -0.06 2.33 -10.30
C GLY A 797 -0.97 1.64 -9.29
N GLY A 798 -1.66 2.39 -8.41
CA GLY A 798 -2.64 1.85 -7.46
C GLY A 798 -2.10 1.44 -6.08
N ASP A 799 -0.91 1.92 -5.66
CA ASP A 799 -0.41 1.71 -4.29
C ASP A 799 -1.09 2.68 -3.29
N PRO A 800 -2.02 2.21 -2.43
CA PRO A 800 -2.70 3.07 -1.46
C PRO A 800 -1.74 3.64 -0.42
N ALA A 801 -0.69 2.91 -0.05
CA ALA A 801 0.28 3.37 0.92
C ALA A 801 1.13 4.52 0.36
N ALA A 802 1.42 4.52 -0.96
CA ALA A 802 2.05 5.67 -1.62
C ALA A 802 1.13 6.90 -1.61
N GLY A 803 -0.17 6.69 -1.78
CA GLY A 803 -1.18 7.74 -1.73
C GLY A 803 -1.22 8.44 -0.37
N GLU A 804 -1.26 7.66 0.71
CA GLU A 804 -1.22 8.20 2.08
C GLU A 804 0.08 8.94 2.40
N ARG A 805 1.22 8.46 1.90
CA ARG A 805 2.52 9.15 2.07
C ARG A 805 2.52 10.51 1.38
N LEU A 806 2.06 10.55 0.13
CA LEU A 806 1.96 11.80 -0.62
C LEU A 806 0.96 12.76 0.02
N ALA A 807 -0.19 12.24 0.49
CA ALA A 807 -1.18 13.03 1.20
C ALA A 807 -0.61 13.67 2.47
N ARG A 808 0.14 12.93 3.29
CA ARG A 808 0.81 13.48 4.49
C ARG A 808 1.82 14.58 4.15
N LEU A 809 2.56 14.45 3.06
CA LEU A 809 3.53 15.45 2.61
C LEU A 809 2.84 16.73 2.11
N VAL A 810 1.73 16.59 1.38
CA VAL A 810 1.07 17.70 0.67
C VAL A 810 0.01 18.40 1.52
N ARG A 811 -0.68 17.68 2.43
CA ARG A 811 -1.81 18.18 3.22
C ARG A 811 -1.55 19.54 3.89
N PRO A 812 -0.37 19.83 4.47
CA PRO A 812 -0.10 21.15 5.06
C PRO A 812 -0.15 22.31 4.06
N PHE A 813 0.18 22.05 2.79
CA PHE A 813 0.41 23.05 1.75
C PHE A 813 -0.78 23.20 0.78
N LEU A 814 -1.82 22.38 0.96
CA LEU A 814 -3.01 22.39 0.13
C LEU A 814 -4.26 22.35 1.02
N LEU A 815 -5.02 23.44 1.00
CA LEU A 815 -6.32 23.51 1.68
C LEU A 815 -7.43 23.31 0.64
N ARG A 816 -8.19 22.23 0.77
CA ARG A 816 -9.29 21.90 -0.14
C ARG A 816 -10.55 21.61 0.64
N ARG A 817 -11.58 22.42 0.44
CA ARG A 817 -12.92 22.23 0.99
C ARG A 817 -13.96 22.14 -0.10
N ARG A 818 -14.95 21.27 0.11
CA ARG A 818 -16.09 21.07 -0.78
C ARG A 818 -17.32 21.77 -0.24
N LYS A 819 -18.25 22.12 -1.13
CA LYS A 819 -19.57 22.64 -0.70
C LYS A 819 -20.35 21.65 0.17
N THR A 820 -20.10 20.36 -0.01
CA THR A 820 -20.73 19.27 0.74
C THR A 820 -20.12 19.05 2.13
N ASP A 821 -19.01 19.71 2.45
CA ASP A 821 -18.33 19.50 3.73
C ASP A 821 -19.13 20.16 4.87
N PRO A 822 -19.23 19.50 6.05
CA PRO A 822 -19.97 20.04 7.19
C PRO A 822 -19.48 21.46 7.57
N GLY A 823 -20.42 22.41 7.69
CA GLY A 823 -20.13 23.78 8.11
C GLY A 823 -19.53 24.70 7.03
N ILE A 824 -19.55 24.31 5.74
CA ILE A 824 -19.09 25.15 4.62
C ILE A 824 -20.25 25.83 3.88
N ALA A 825 -21.25 25.06 3.47
CA ALA A 825 -22.50 25.58 2.89
C ALA A 825 -23.68 25.26 3.82
N PRO A 826 -24.73 26.10 3.86
CA PRO A 826 -25.96 25.81 4.58
C PRO A 826 -26.70 24.59 4.02
#